data_AF-A0A9D2CUQ6-F1
#
_entry.id   AF-A0A9D2CUQ6-F1
#
_cell.length_a   1.000
_cell.length_b   1.000
_cell.length_c   1.000
_cell.angle_alpha   90.00
_cell.angle_beta   90.00
_cell.angle_gamma   90.00
#
_symmetry.space_group_name_H-M   'P 1'
#
loop_
_entity.id
_entity.type
_entity.pdbx_description
1 polymer ?
#
loop_
_entity_poly.entity_id
_entity_poly.type
_entity_poly.pdbx_seq_one_letter_code
_entity_poly.pdbx_strand_id
1 'polypeptide(L)'
;MKKMVAGTACLLLAGVTAFSLAACSLFSGSSADGNFPSDVAVAEGEYGSRESWLAAQDTPSTYERRLYEEALADGTFSGSYYEFLASLGLSSEDDTAYINRALCSVVAIEVTYSIGGGRIVSDGSGVIYQLNSETGEAYIVTNYHVVAQATNTGSSSGYAGLSPAYGVTTAWSSIALTLYGGETLSSAEGDRIEYVAGGNVTDPDAKPVYSGIFSGAVYEGTDIAVLRVVSDTLKDSSARAAVAAEPVVGEEAYAVGNAEGEGLSVTRGIVSKLSEQVVIEAANEQSSVSFDAMRTDAAINQGNSGGGLFNECGELLGIVTARRDSTGSTSVDGFGYAISAADVNEALTAFGCQTIGSAEEADSQQRVLLDHTAAAERAANSAVTIVGDESEGSGVIYDLDREQGDAYIITNYHVIYSGATSSGVSSSLQVYLFEDTAEANPISATFVGGVMEEDIAVLRIEDSAQLAASSALEAVAADSGSLTVGEDVYAVGNAGGYGLSVSQGVVSVPGEYIRVASADDTKTLTLYGIRTDAIINHGNSGGGLFNEMGELIGIVNARSEEDGVVAFGYAIPANRALLIAQNVIDNEANTDGAALASLGGLSVYAAASHALFNEATGKMYPEEKVVVRSVASGSTAAEMGLDVGDTLLFAAIERGGATVRSAAITRDCTLSELMYGVRLGDTLRIRVSRRGEVREFSYTFSEISDFTQAL
;
A
#
# COMPACT_ATOMS: atom_id res chain seq x y z
N MET A 1 -30.09 44.56 -27.32
CA MET A 1 -28.99 43.58 -27.15
C MET A 1 -29.01 43.05 -25.72
N LYS A 2 -29.74 41.94 -25.50
CA LYS A 2 -29.80 41.04 -24.32
C LYS A 2 -30.87 40.01 -24.69
N LYS A 3 -30.69 38.72 -24.36
CA LYS A 3 -31.45 37.54 -24.85
C LYS A 3 -31.18 37.08 -26.29
N MET A 4 -29.96 36.61 -26.62
CA MET A 4 -29.73 35.70 -27.76
C MET A 4 -28.40 34.92 -27.68
N VAL A 5 -28.13 34.21 -26.58
CA VAL A 5 -26.91 33.35 -26.43
C VAL A 5 -27.21 31.96 -25.81
N ALA A 6 -28.40 31.73 -25.23
CA ALA A 6 -28.72 30.49 -24.50
C ALA A 6 -29.25 29.33 -25.38
N GLY A 7 -29.01 29.33 -26.69
CA GLY A 7 -29.68 28.43 -27.65
C GLY A 7 -28.82 27.37 -28.33
N THR A 8 -27.49 27.44 -28.23
CA THR A 8 -26.59 26.68 -29.13
C THR A 8 -25.61 25.75 -28.39
N ALA A 9 -25.57 25.78 -27.06
CA ALA A 9 -24.65 24.93 -26.27
C ALA A 9 -25.18 23.50 -26.02
N CYS A 10 -26.51 23.28 -26.05
CA CYS A 10 -27.11 21.97 -25.77
C CYS A 10 -27.07 20.95 -26.94
N LEU A 11 -26.50 21.30 -28.09
CA LEU A 11 -26.49 20.44 -29.30
C LEU A 11 -25.12 19.84 -29.65
N LEU A 12 -24.06 20.21 -28.91
CA LEU A 12 -22.73 19.56 -29.03
C LEU A 12 -22.52 18.46 -27.97
N LEU A 13 -23.17 18.55 -26.81
CA LEU A 13 -23.13 17.51 -25.77
C LEU A 13 -23.98 16.26 -26.10
N ALA A 14 -24.92 16.35 -27.03
CA ALA A 14 -25.71 15.20 -27.50
C ALA A 14 -25.03 14.42 -28.65
N GLY A 15 -23.90 14.90 -29.18
CA GLY A 15 -23.19 14.28 -30.30
C GLY A 15 -22.13 13.25 -29.92
N VAL A 16 -21.60 13.31 -28.69
CA VAL A 16 -20.50 12.44 -28.23
C VAL A 16 -21.02 11.15 -27.59
N THR A 17 -22.21 11.15 -27.00
CA THR A 17 -22.86 9.97 -26.40
C THR A 17 -23.50 9.01 -27.43
N ALA A 18 -23.53 9.37 -28.71
CA ALA A 18 -24.10 8.53 -29.77
C ALA A 18 -23.08 7.66 -30.52
N PHE A 19 -21.76 7.90 -30.34
CA PHE A 19 -20.71 7.16 -31.06
C PHE A 19 -20.19 5.91 -30.32
N SER A 20 -20.45 5.75 -29.03
CA SER A 20 -20.14 4.52 -28.28
C SER A 20 -21.16 3.39 -28.51
N LEU A 21 -22.40 3.71 -28.88
CA LEU A 21 -23.48 2.74 -29.10
C LEU A 21 -23.60 2.22 -30.55
N ALA A 22 -22.91 2.85 -31.51
CA ALA A 22 -23.00 2.49 -32.93
C ALA A 22 -21.98 1.42 -33.39
N ALA A 23 -20.96 1.12 -32.58
CA ALA A 23 -19.98 0.07 -32.87
C ALA A 23 -20.59 -1.36 -32.86
N CYS A 24 -21.72 -1.55 -32.17
CA CYS A 24 -22.44 -2.83 -32.04
C CYS A 24 -23.17 -3.32 -33.32
N SER A 25 -22.95 -2.72 -34.50
CA SER A 25 -23.74 -3.06 -35.71
C SER A 25 -22.97 -3.20 -37.02
N LEU A 26 -21.62 -3.24 -36.99
CA LEU A 26 -20.78 -3.37 -38.20
C LEU A 26 -20.09 -4.73 -38.38
N PHE A 27 -20.33 -5.70 -37.50
CA PHE A 27 -19.96 -7.11 -37.69
C PHE A 27 -21.20 -8.02 -37.76
N SER A 28 -22.14 -7.70 -38.65
CA SER A 28 -23.24 -8.61 -39.00
C SER A 28 -22.71 -9.78 -39.86
N GLY A 29 -22.00 -10.73 -39.24
CA GLY A 29 -21.21 -11.75 -39.97
C GLY A 29 -20.92 -13.07 -39.26
N SER A 30 -21.16 -13.19 -37.95
CA SER A 30 -21.24 -14.49 -37.25
C SER A 30 -22.15 -14.33 -36.03
N SER A 31 -22.91 -15.38 -35.68
CA SER A 31 -23.62 -15.38 -34.40
C SER A 31 -22.59 -15.53 -33.28
N ALA A 32 -22.44 -14.48 -32.48
CA ALA A 32 -21.95 -14.65 -31.12
C ALA A 32 -23.08 -15.36 -30.37
N ASP A 33 -23.07 -16.70 -30.40
CA ASP A 33 -24.00 -17.51 -29.62
C ASP A 33 -23.84 -17.09 -28.15
N GLY A 34 -24.95 -16.65 -27.54
CA GLY A 34 -24.99 -15.75 -26.38
C GLY A 34 -24.61 -16.37 -25.04
N ASN A 35 -23.73 -17.36 -25.03
CA ASN A 35 -23.30 -18.10 -23.86
C ASN A 35 -21.95 -17.54 -23.37
N PHE A 36 -21.87 -17.16 -22.10
CA PHE A 36 -20.61 -16.93 -21.39
C PHE A 36 -20.03 -18.27 -20.87
N PRO A 37 -18.75 -18.33 -20.46
CA PRO A 37 -18.16 -19.54 -19.86
C PRO A 37 -19.00 -20.10 -18.70
N SER A 38 -19.52 -19.23 -17.83
CA SER A 38 -20.47 -19.57 -16.77
C SER A 38 -21.72 -20.31 -17.29
N ASP A 39 -22.38 -19.77 -18.30
CA ASP A 39 -23.61 -20.36 -18.87
C ASP A 39 -23.37 -21.77 -19.43
N VAL A 40 -22.20 -22.03 -20.04
CA VAL A 40 -21.84 -23.34 -20.59
C VAL A 40 -21.46 -24.33 -19.49
N ALA A 41 -20.66 -23.91 -18.51
CA ALA A 41 -20.27 -24.75 -17.37
C ALA A 41 -21.47 -25.19 -16.52
N VAL A 42 -22.48 -24.33 -16.40
CA VAL A 42 -23.76 -24.64 -15.74
C VAL A 42 -24.63 -25.56 -16.59
N ALA A 43 -24.73 -25.33 -17.90
CA ALA A 43 -25.55 -26.16 -18.80
C ALA A 43 -25.08 -27.62 -18.90
N GLU A 44 -23.77 -27.87 -18.86
CA GLU A 44 -23.18 -29.22 -18.91
C GLU A 44 -23.05 -29.88 -17.51
N GLY A 45 -23.47 -29.19 -16.43
CA GLY A 45 -23.58 -29.77 -15.09
C GLY A 45 -22.28 -29.87 -14.29
N GLU A 46 -21.19 -29.23 -14.73
CA GLU A 46 -19.88 -29.24 -14.07
C GLU A 46 -19.91 -28.64 -12.65
N TYR A 47 -20.72 -27.59 -12.47
CA TYR A 47 -20.94 -26.92 -11.18
C TYR A 47 -22.40 -27.01 -10.71
N GLY A 48 -23.29 -27.64 -11.48
CA GLY A 48 -24.71 -27.83 -11.15
C GLY A 48 -25.61 -26.59 -11.26
N SER A 49 -25.17 -25.41 -10.81
CA SER A 49 -25.94 -24.15 -10.88
C SER A 49 -25.05 -22.92 -11.05
N ARG A 50 -25.63 -21.76 -11.44
CA ARG A 50 -24.88 -20.50 -11.57
C ARG A 50 -24.41 -19.98 -10.21
N GLU A 51 -25.21 -20.13 -9.15
CA GLU A 51 -24.79 -19.83 -7.78
C GLU A 51 -23.66 -20.76 -7.32
N SER A 52 -23.70 -22.04 -7.68
CA SER A 52 -22.64 -23.01 -7.34
C SER A 52 -21.35 -22.81 -8.14
N TRP A 53 -21.43 -22.23 -9.33
CA TRP A 53 -20.27 -21.81 -10.11
C TRP A 53 -19.65 -20.53 -9.54
N LEU A 54 -20.46 -19.54 -9.14
CA LEU A 54 -19.99 -18.35 -8.41
C LEU A 54 -19.32 -18.73 -7.09
N ALA A 55 -19.93 -19.63 -6.31
CA ALA A 55 -19.38 -20.17 -5.08
C ALA A 55 -18.12 -21.06 -5.26
N ALA A 56 -17.68 -21.29 -6.50
CA ALA A 56 -16.40 -21.95 -6.82
C ALA A 56 -15.36 -20.98 -7.44
N GLN A 57 -15.73 -19.72 -7.68
CA GLN A 57 -14.81 -18.59 -7.88
C GLN A 57 -14.51 -17.92 -6.52
N ASP A 58 -15.43 -18.04 -5.56
CA ASP A 58 -15.14 -17.89 -4.13
C ASP A 58 -14.27 -19.04 -3.62
N THR A 59 -12.99 -19.02 -3.97
CA THR A 59 -11.97 -19.61 -3.10
C THR A 59 -11.99 -18.75 -1.83
N PRO A 60 -12.34 -19.29 -0.64
CA PRO A 60 -12.47 -18.44 0.55
C PRO A 60 -11.12 -17.84 0.95
N SER A 61 -11.12 -16.67 1.60
CA SER A 61 -10.06 -16.35 2.56
C SER A 61 -9.94 -17.55 3.50
N THR A 62 -8.74 -18.15 3.57
CA THR A 62 -8.68 -19.61 3.73
C THR A 62 -8.94 -20.11 5.15
N TYR A 63 -9.30 -19.21 6.08
CA TYR A 63 -9.22 -19.41 7.52
C TYR A 63 -10.57 -19.23 8.24
N GLU A 64 -11.17 -18.05 8.24
CA GLU A 64 -12.44 -17.77 8.95
C GLU A 64 -13.56 -18.71 8.46
N ARG A 65 -13.61 -18.93 7.14
CA ARG A 65 -14.57 -19.84 6.53
C ARG A 65 -14.31 -21.30 6.86
N ARG A 66 -13.03 -21.68 7.00
CA ARG A 66 -12.62 -23.02 7.44
C ARG A 66 -12.99 -23.26 8.89
N LEU A 67 -12.70 -22.30 9.78
CA LEU A 67 -13.08 -22.35 11.18
C LEU A 67 -14.61 -22.44 11.34
N TYR A 68 -15.38 -21.69 10.53
CA TYR A 68 -16.84 -21.81 10.50
C TYR A 68 -17.30 -23.22 10.09
N GLU A 69 -16.71 -23.79 9.04
CA GLU A 69 -17.09 -25.12 8.54
C GLU A 69 -16.63 -26.26 9.47
N GLU A 70 -15.48 -26.11 10.13
CA GLU A 70 -15.01 -27.01 11.20
C GLU A 70 -15.94 -26.94 12.43
N ALA A 71 -16.32 -25.73 12.88
CA ALA A 71 -17.22 -25.52 14.02
C ALA A 71 -18.67 -25.97 13.74
N LEU A 72 -19.10 -25.95 12.48
CA LEU A 72 -20.35 -26.59 12.04
C LEU A 72 -20.23 -28.12 12.00
N ALA A 73 -19.07 -28.66 11.61
CA ALA A 73 -18.85 -30.10 11.45
C ALA A 73 -18.66 -30.84 12.78
N ASP A 74 -18.02 -30.22 13.77
CA ASP A 74 -17.89 -30.77 15.13
C ASP A 74 -19.08 -30.42 16.05
N GLY A 75 -19.92 -29.47 15.64
CA GLY A 75 -21.13 -29.02 16.34
C GLY A 75 -20.86 -28.05 17.49
N THR A 76 -19.68 -27.43 17.55
CA THR A 76 -19.35 -26.38 18.53
C THR A 76 -20.04 -25.05 18.22
N PHE A 77 -20.39 -24.79 16.96
CA PHE A 77 -21.16 -23.62 16.55
C PHE A 77 -22.46 -23.99 15.82
N SER A 78 -23.50 -23.17 15.98
CA SER A 78 -24.75 -23.28 15.25
C SER A 78 -25.34 -21.91 14.95
N GLY A 79 -25.16 -21.45 13.71
CA GLY A 79 -25.61 -20.13 13.25
C GLY A 79 -25.14 -19.86 11.81
N SER A 80 -25.46 -18.68 11.32
CA SER A 80 -24.92 -18.14 10.06
C SER A 80 -23.44 -17.75 10.19
N TYR A 81 -22.77 -17.57 9.05
CA TYR A 81 -21.38 -17.12 9.00
C TYR A 81 -21.17 -15.75 9.67
N TYR A 82 -22.14 -14.82 9.55
CA TYR A 82 -22.09 -13.53 10.23
C TYR A 82 -22.25 -13.64 11.76
N GLU A 83 -23.06 -14.58 12.25
CA GLU A 83 -23.16 -14.86 13.69
C GLU A 83 -21.88 -15.55 14.21
N PHE A 84 -21.17 -16.28 13.35
CA PHE A 84 -19.88 -16.88 13.67
C PHE A 84 -18.78 -15.81 13.80
N LEU A 85 -18.65 -14.90 12.82
CA LEU A 85 -17.72 -13.76 12.90
C LEU A 85 -17.98 -12.89 14.14
N ALA A 86 -19.26 -12.59 14.44
CA ALA A 86 -19.64 -11.90 15.66
C ALA A 86 -19.28 -12.68 16.95
N SER A 87 -19.27 -14.01 16.91
CA SER A 87 -18.85 -14.84 18.06
C SER A 87 -17.33 -14.88 18.27
N LEU A 88 -16.54 -14.53 17.25
CA LEU A 88 -15.09 -14.34 17.33
C LEU A 88 -14.70 -12.94 17.81
N GLY A 89 -15.65 -12.03 18.02
CA GLY A 89 -15.40 -10.64 18.39
C GLY A 89 -15.26 -9.69 17.19
N LEU A 90 -15.33 -10.20 15.95
CA LEU A 90 -15.29 -9.42 14.70
C LEU A 90 -16.62 -8.70 14.39
N SER A 91 -17.36 -8.31 15.44
CA SER A 91 -18.53 -7.42 15.34
C SER A 91 -18.15 -6.06 15.91
N SER A 92 -18.13 -5.03 15.05
CA SER A 92 -17.66 -3.68 15.37
C SER A 92 -18.16 -3.15 16.72
N GLU A 93 -17.24 -2.96 17.68
CA GLU A 93 -17.47 -2.20 18.92
C GLU A 93 -17.36 -0.68 18.66
N ASP A 94 -18.14 -0.20 17.68
CA ASP A 94 -18.33 1.22 17.36
C ASP A 94 -17.02 2.05 17.36
N ASP A 95 -16.05 1.63 16.54
CA ASP A 95 -14.69 2.21 16.40
C ASP A 95 -14.71 3.74 16.18
N THR A 96 -15.82 4.22 15.62
CA THR A 96 -16.19 5.62 15.48
C THR A 96 -16.13 6.39 16.81
N ALA A 97 -16.38 5.76 17.96
CA ALA A 97 -16.31 6.37 19.29
C ALA A 97 -14.87 6.70 19.72
N TYR A 98 -13.89 5.86 19.36
CA TYR A 98 -12.48 6.08 19.66
C TYR A 98 -11.87 7.16 18.76
N ILE A 99 -12.14 7.11 17.45
CA ILE A 99 -11.72 8.16 16.52
C ILE A 99 -12.38 9.51 16.86
N ASN A 100 -13.66 9.52 17.29
CA ASN A 100 -14.30 10.75 17.80
C ASN A 100 -13.63 11.31 19.06
N ARG A 101 -13.01 10.46 19.91
CA ARG A 101 -12.23 10.91 21.06
C ARG A 101 -10.92 11.59 20.61
N ALA A 102 -10.21 11.00 19.65
CA ALA A 102 -9.02 11.61 19.04
C ALA A 102 -9.37 12.97 18.41
N LEU A 103 -10.43 13.02 17.61
CA LEU A 103 -10.96 14.24 16.99
C LEU A 103 -11.28 15.35 18.02
N CYS A 104 -11.83 15.02 19.18
CA CYS A 104 -12.07 15.99 20.27
C CYS A 104 -10.80 16.53 20.94
N SER A 105 -9.62 15.96 20.65
CA SER A 105 -8.33 16.45 21.12
C SER A 105 -7.59 17.32 20.09
N VAL A 106 -8.06 17.39 18.84
CA VAL A 106 -7.43 18.20 17.78
C VAL A 106 -8.10 19.57 17.64
N VAL A 107 -7.30 20.59 17.36
CA VAL A 107 -7.75 21.96 17.04
C VAL A 107 -7.16 22.42 15.72
N ALA A 108 -7.90 23.25 14.98
CA ALA A 108 -7.35 24.02 13.87
C ALA A 108 -6.68 25.30 14.39
N ILE A 109 -5.57 25.72 13.79
CA ILE A 109 -4.80 26.92 14.17
C ILE A 109 -4.71 27.86 12.96
N GLU A 110 -5.21 29.10 13.10
CA GLU A 110 -4.92 30.22 12.19
C GLU A 110 -4.03 31.24 12.91
N VAL A 111 -2.86 31.56 12.35
CA VAL A 111 -1.93 32.57 12.89
C VAL A 111 -1.77 33.71 11.89
N THR A 112 -2.14 34.93 12.30
CA THR A 112 -1.97 36.13 11.48
C THR A 112 -0.78 36.95 11.99
N TYR A 113 0.09 37.37 11.06
CA TYR A 113 1.24 38.24 11.30
C TYR A 113 1.12 39.58 10.57
N SER A 114 1.67 40.63 11.17
CA SER A 114 1.77 41.98 10.59
C SER A 114 3.23 42.34 10.30
N ILE A 115 3.75 41.89 9.16
CA ILE A 115 5.18 42.03 8.78
C ILE A 115 5.30 42.99 7.59
N GLY A 116 6.20 43.98 7.68
CA GLY A 116 6.47 44.93 6.58
C GLY A 116 5.29 45.81 6.15
N GLY A 117 4.17 45.80 6.88
CA GLY A 117 2.91 46.45 6.49
C GLY A 117 1.95 45.56 5.69
N GLY A 118 2.31 44.30 5.42
CA GLY A 118 1.43 43.27 4.89
C GLY A 118 0.81 42.40 5.99
N ARG A 119 -0.31 41.73 5.67
CA ARG A 119 -0.89 40.64 6.46
C ARG A 119 -0.39 39.32 5.87
N ILE A 120 0.19 38.46 6.70
CA ILE A 120 0.53 37.07 6.36
C ILE A 120 -0.32 36.17 7.27
N VAL A 121 -0.80 35.06 6.73
CA VAL A 121 -1.56 34.03 7.47
C VAL A 121 -0.79 32.71 7.34
N SER A 122 -0.74 31.95 8.44
CA SER A 122 -0.18 30.61 8.54
C SER A 122 -1.22 29.72 9.19
N ASP A 123 -1.47 28.56 8.58
CA ASP A 123 -2.54 27.65 8.96
C ASP A 123 -1.98 26.25 9.25
N GLY A 124 -2.59 25.57 10.23
CA GLY A 124 -2.21 24.22 10.62
C GLY A 124 -3.17 23.64 11.66
N SER A 125 -2.71 22.63 12.36
CA SER A 125 -3.44 21.97 13.44
C SER A 125 -2.61 21.92 14.72
N GLY A 126 -3.26 21.60 15.83
CA GLY A 126 -2.63 21.33 17.12
C GLY A 126 -3.36 20.22 17.86
N VAL A 127 -2.65 19.52 18.74
CA VAL A 127 -3.24 18.57 19.68
C VAL A 127 -3.32 19.22 21.06
N ILE A 128 -4.51 19.23 21.66
CA ILE A 128 -4.74 19.51 23.08
C ILE A 128 -4.04 18.40 23.86
N TYR A 129 -2.80 18.66 24.21
CA TYR A 129 -1.95 17.72 24.89
C TYR A 129 -2.31 17.65 26.37
N GLN A 130 -2.68 18.80 26.96
CA GLN A 130 -3.22 18.84 28.32
C GLN A 130 -4.41 19.78 28.42
N LEU A 131 -5.36 19.45 29.30
CA LEU A 131 -6.53 20.27 29.61
C LEU A 131 -6.90 20.11 31.09
N ASN A 132 -6.99 21.24 31.80
CA ASN A 132 -7.64 21.35 33.09
C ASN A 132 -9.01 22.01 32.91
N SER A 133 -10.07 21.19 32.91
CA SER A 133 -11.45 21.64 32.74
C SER A 133 -12.01 22.45 33.92
N GLU A 134 -11.38 22.42 35.11
CA GLU A 134 -11.79 23.30 36.22
C GLU A 134 -11.30 24.74 35.99
N THR A 135 -10.08 24.91 35.46
CA THR A 135 -9.45 26.22 35.25
C THR A 135 -9.63 26.77 33.85
N GLY A 136 -9.98 25.93 32.87
CA GLY A 136 -10.02 26.29 31.45
C GLY A 136 -8.62 26.47 30.84
N GLU A 137 -7.60 25.91 31.48
CA GLU A 137 -6.20 25.99 31.06
C GLU A 137 -5.81 24.75 30.23
N ALA A 138 -5.23 24.97 29.06
CA ALA A 138 -4.79 23.93 28.16
C ALA A 138 -3.37 24.19 27.63
N TYR A 139 -2.67 23.11 27.31
CA TYR A 139 -1.41 23.11 26.57
C TYR A 139 -1.64 22.40 25.25
N ILE A 140 -1.39 23.12 24.15
CA ILE A 140 -1.59 22.64 22.78
C ILE A 140 -0.22 22.49 22.13
N VAL A 141 0.09 21.29 21.67
CA VAL A 141 1.29 20.99 20.88
C VAL A 141 0.95 21.16 19.40
N THR A 142 1.87 21.76 18.64
CA THR A 142 1.76 22.02 17.20
C THR A 142 3.18 21.99 16.61
N ASN A 143 3.32 22.00 15.28
CA ASN A 143 4.64 22.25 14.70
C ASN A 143 5.11 23.69 14.91
N TYR A 144 6.43 23.89 14.96
CA TYR A 144 7.03 25.22 15.05
C TYR A 144 6.76 26.03 13.77
N HIS A 145 6.81 25.40 12.60
CA HIS A 145 6.51 26.07 11.33
C HIS A 145 5.06 26.60 11.20
N VAL A 146 4.10 26.10 11.99
CA VAL A 146 2.72 26.61 12.02
C VAL A 146 2.64 27.96 12.75
N VAL A 147 3.43 28.13 13.81
CA VAL A 147 3.38 29.28 14.75
C VAL A 147 4.59 30.22 14.67
N ALA A 148 5.41 30.10 13.62
CA ALA A 148 6.57 30.94 13.37
C ALA A 148 6.67 31.40 11.90
N GLN A 149 7.06 32.65 11.66
CA GLN A 149 7.13 33.25 10.31
C GLN A 149 8.46 33.98 10.06
N ALA A 150 8.97 33.91 8.82
CA ALA A 150 10.13 34.69 8.37
C ALA A 150 9.88 36.21 8.43
N THR A 151 10.83 37.00 8.94
CA THR A 151 10.66 38.46 9.12
C THR A 151 10.96 39.32 7.89
N ASN A 152 11.38 38.72 6.78
CA ASN A 152 11.78 39.43 5.54
C ASN A 152 11.02 38.90 4.30
N THR A 153 9.94 39.58 3.90
CA THR A 153 9.28 39.36 2.60
C THR A 153 9.70 40.42 1.56
N GLY A 154 11.00 40.70 1.50
CA GLY A 154 11.58 41.78 0.70
C GLY A 154 11.84 41.36 -0.76
N SER A 155 10.93 41.70 -1.67
CA SER A 155 11.19 41.59 -3.11
C SER A 155 12.30 42.57 -3.52
N SER A 156 13.54 42.11 -3.66
CA SER A 156 14.63 42.93 -4.21
C SER A 156 15.53 42.14 -5.16
N SER A 157 15.15 42.16 -6.44
CA SER A 157 16.07 41.90 -7.54
C SER A 157 17.22 42.92 -7.53
N GLY A 158 18.37 42.49 -7.01
CA GLY A 158 19.65 43.20 -7.14
C GLY A 158 19.88 44.38 -6.18
N TYR A 159 20.73 44.17 -5.17
CA TYR A 159 21.94 44.97 -4.96
C TYR A 159 22.88 44.23 -4.00
N ALA A 160 24.16 44.11 -4.35
CA ALA A 160 25.13 43.42 -3.51
C ALA A 160 25.60 44.31 -2.34
N GLY A 161 25.79 43.71 -1.16
CA GLY A 161 26.74 44.23 -0.16
C GLY A 161 26.19 44.89 1.11
N LEU A 162 25.13 44.36 1.73
CA LEU A 162 24.93 44.40 3.18
C LEU A 162 24.31 43.07 3.61
N SER A 163 24.79 42.47 4.70
CA SER A 163 24.19 41.24 5.27
C SER A 163 23.07 41.63 6.24
N PRO A 164 21.80 41.29 5.98
CA PRO A 164 20.75 41.34 6.98
C PRO A 164 20.76 40.01 7.75
N ALA A 165 20.68 40.07 9.09
CA ALA A 165 20.37 38.87 9.85
C ALA A 165 18.93 38.44 9.52
N TYR A 166 18.77 37.24 8.96
CA TYR A 166 17.47 36.66 8.65
C TYR A 166 16.82 36.20 9.96
N GLY A 167 15.68 36.80 10.30
CA GLY A 167 14.97 36.52 11.55
C GLY A 167 13.73 35.68 11.31
N VAL A 168 13.35 34.94 12.35
CA VAL A 168 12.03 34.29 12.49
C VAL A 168 11.30 34.98 13.64
N THR A 169 9.98 35.12 13.55
CA THR A 169 9.14 35.70 14.59
C THR A 169 7.98 34.77 14.95
N THR A 170 7.77 34.57 16.25
CA THR A 170 6.54 34.01 16.83
C THR A 170 5.62 35.12 17.38
N ALA A 171 5.99 36.39 17.20
CA ALA A 171 5.15 37.54 17.57
C ALA A 171 4.08 37.79 16.48
N TRP A 172 2.99 37.02 16.58
CA TRP A 172 1.77 37.19 15.80
C TRP A 172 0.97 38.44 16.20
N SER A 173 0.12 38.94 15.30
CA SER A 173 -0.83 40.02 15.59
C SER A 173 -2.20 39.51 16.04
N SER A 174 -2.57 38.28 15.65
CA SER A 174 -3.65 37.50 16.26
C SER A 174 -3.44 36.01 16.00
N ILE A 175 -3.93 35.18 16.92
CA ILE A 175 -4.03 33.72 16.75
C ILE A 175 -5.46 33.28 17.09
N ALA A 176 -5.99 32.35 16.30
CA ALA A 176 -7.29 31.74 16.51
C ALA A 176 -7.15 30.21 16.54
N LEU A 177 -7.91 29.57 17.42
CA LEU A 177 -7.90 28.13 17.65
C LEU A 177 -9.34 27.62 17.55
N THR A 178 -9.66 26.80 16.54
CA THR A 178 -11.02 26.26 16.38
C THR A 178 -11.09 24.83 16.91
N LEU A 179 -11.94 24.61 17.91
CA LEU A 179 -12.18 23.34 18.58
C LEU A 179 -13.07 22.43 17.73
N TYR A 180 -12.99 21.12 17.97
CA TYR A 180 -13.98 20.16 17.50
C TYR A 180 -15.41 20.61 17.88
N GLY A 181 -16.30 20.70 16.88
CA GLY A 181 -17.65 21.29 17.03
C GLY A 181 -17.78 22.73 16.52
N GLY A 182 -16.68 23.40 16.17
CA GLY A 182 -16.68 24.69 15.48
C GLY A 182 -16.66 25.94 16.37
N GLU A 183 -16.36 25.80 17.67
CA GLU A 183 -16.12 26.93 18.56
C GLU A 183 -14.69 27.46 18.41
N THR A 184 -14.51 28.78 18.24
CA THR A 184 -13.20 29.40 18.05
C THR A 184 -12.78 30.21 19.28
N LEU A 185 -11.58 29.95 19.80
CA LEU A 185 -10.89 30.77 20.80
C LEU A 185 -10.02 31.79 20.07
N SER A 186 -9.98 33.05 20.51
CA SER A 186 -9.23 34.09 19.81
C SER A 186 -8.52 35.07 20.75
N SER A 187 -7.21 35.24 20.53
CA SER A 187 -6.41 36.24 21.25
C SER A 187 -6.88 37.68 20.99
N ALA A 188 -7.65 37.92 19.92
CA ALA A 188 -8.23 39.22 19.60
C ALA A 188 -9.54 39.50 20.37
N GLU A 189 -10.21 38.46 20.87
CA GLU A 189 -11.52 38.57 21.55
C GLU A 189 -11.42 38.50 23.09
N GLY A 190 -10.22 38.26 23.62
CA GLY A 190 -9.90 38.34 25.05
C GLY A 190 -9.36 37.06 25.67
N ASP A 191 -9.29 35.97 24.90
CA ASP A 191 -8.66 34.73 25.36
C ASP A 191 -7.16 34.90 25.57
N ARG A 192 -6.61 34.20 26.57
CA ARG A 192 -5.19 34.28 26.89
C ARG A 192 -4.44 33.13 26.22
N ILE A 193 -4.01 33.36 24.98
CA ILE A 193 -3.16 32.45 24.20
C ILE A 193 -1.71 32.97 24.25
N GLU A 194 -0.76 32.13 24.68
CA GLU A 194 0.64 32.47 24.91
C GLU A 194 1.57 31.41 24.32
N TYR A 195 2.59 31.81 23.56
CA TYR A 195 3.67 30.90 23.13
C TYR A 195 4.56 30.56 24.34
N VAL A 196 4.81 29.27 24.56
CA VAL A 196 5.72 28.80 25.62
C VAL A 196 7.15 28.80 25.07
N ALA A 197 7.95 29.77 25.50
CA ALA A 197 9.36 29.83 25.11
C ALA A 197 10.21 28.90 25.98
N GLY A 198 10.95 27.98 25.34
CA GLY A 198 11.92 27.14 26.02
C GLY A 198 13.05 27.95 26.67
N GLY A 199 13.45 27.54 27.87
CA GLY A 199 14.56 28.15 28.60
C GLY A 199 15.21 27.13 29.52
N ASN A 200 16.50 27.30 29.80
CA ASN A 200 17.26 26.41 30.68
C ASN A 200 16.67 26.40 32.11
N VAL A 201 15.84 25.41 32.42
CA VAL A 201 15.25 25.21 33.75
C VAL A 201 16.33 24.73 34.72
N THR A 202 16.93 25.67 35.45
CA THR A 202 17.85 25.40 36.58
C THR A 202 17.20 25.66 37.95
N ASP A 203 15.89 25.92 37.97
CA ASP A 203 15.10 26.13 39.19
C ASP A 203 13.70 25.48 39.01
N PRO A 204 13.37 24.41 39.76
CA PRO A 204 12.09 23.70 39.65
C PRO A 204 10.89 24.44 40.28
N ASP A 205 11.12 25.52 41.04
CA ASP A 205 10.04 26.35 41.63
C ASP A 205 9.76 27.63 40.81
N ALA A 206 10.50 27.87 39.73
CA ALA A 206 10.34 29.04 38.88
C ALA A 206 9.12 28.92 37.95
N LYS A 207 8.16 29.86 38.07
CA LYS A 207 7.09 29.99 37.07
C LYS A 207 7.68 30.38 35.71
N PRO A 208 7.22 29.81 34.58
CA PRO A 208 7.77 30.12 33.26
C PRO A 208 7.76 31.63 32.96
N VAL A 209 8.83 32.12 32.33
CA VAL A 209 9.03 33.56 32.10
C VAL A 209 8.32 33.98 30.81
N TYR A 210 7.04 34.34 30.94
CA TYR A 210 6.20 34.84 29.84
C TYR A 210 6.50 36.29 29.45
N SER A 211 7.69 36.59 28.90
CA SER A 211 7.90 37.73 27.99
C SER A 211 9.34 37.83 27.47
N GLY A 212 9.50 38.18 26.19
CA GLY A 212 10.66 38.95 25.72
C GLY A 212 11.54 38.26 24.68
N ILE A 213 11.35 38.68 23.43
CA ILE A 213 12.29 38.67 22.29
C ILE A 213 13.70 38.16 22.64
N PHE A 214 14.03 36.90 22.32
CA PHE A 214 15.43 36.47 22.19
C PHE A 214 15.62 35.35 21.17
N SER A 215 16.75 35.41 20.46
CA SER A 215 17.19 34.36 19.53
C SER A 215 17.67 33.13 20.30
N GLY A 216 17.30 31.93 19.86
CA GLY A 216 17.87 30.67 20.35
C GLY A 216 17.00 29.87 21.32
N ALA A 217 15.69 29.83 21.09
CA ALA A 217 14.74 28.96 21.82
C ALA A 217 13.88 28.13 20.85
N VAL A 218 14.56 27.37 19.99
CA VAL A 218 14.05 26.14 19.39
C VAL A 218 14.62 25.01 20.24
N TYR A 219 13.88 23.92 20.48
CA TYR A 219 14.51 22.69 21.00
C TYR A 219 15.42 22.16 19.88
N GLU A 220 16.74 22.32 20.03
CA GLU A 220 17.71 22.15 18.93
C GLU A 220 17.58 20.76 18.29
N GLY A 221 16.94 20.70 17.11
CA GLY A 221 16.69 19.46 16.39
C GLY A 221 15.27 18.88 16.47
N THR A 222 14.21 19.68 16.66
CA THR A 222 12.81 19.26 16.41
C THR A 222 11.95 20.39 15.81
N ASP A 223 10.83 20.03 15.17
CA ASP A 223 9.79 20.95 14.69
C ASP A 223 8.58 21.02 15.64
N ILE A 224 8.81 21.11 16.96
CA ILE A 224 7.75 21.17 17.98
C ILE A 224 7.64 22.57 18.59
N ALA A 225 6.39 23.02 18.79
CA ALA A 225 6.03 24.23 19.52
C ALA A 225 4.84 23.97 20.46
N VAL A 226 4.76 24.79 21.52
CA VAL A 226 3.71 24.67 22.56
C VAL A 226 3.02 26.01 22.79
N LEU A 227 1.70 25.99 22.73
CA LEU A 227 0.83 27.11 23.09
C LEU A 227 0.16 26.82 24.43
N ARG A 228 0.20 27.79 25.34
CA ARG A 228 -0.61 27.79 26.57
C ARG A 228 -1.85 28.63 26.34
N VAL A 229 -3.02 28.06 26.62
CA VAL A 229 -4.32 28.71 26.45
C VAL A 229 -5.04 28.76 27.79
N VAL A 230 -5.69 29.87 28.10
CA VAL A 230 -6.68 29.94 29.18
C VAL A 230 -7.95 30.61 28.66
N SER A 231 -9.06 29.87 28.67
CA SER A 231 -10.38 30.33 28.23
C SER A 231 -11.50 29.70 29.06
N ASP A 232 -12.57 30.45 29.34
CA ASP A 232 -13.76 29.89 30.01
C ASP A 232 -14.49 28.85 29.14
N THR A 233 -14.42 28.97 27.81
CA THR A 233 -14.99 28.01 26.85
C THR A 233 -14.46 26.59 27.06
N LEU A 234 -13.19 26.44 27.45
CA LEU A 234 -12.54 25.15 27.70
C LEU A 234 -13.00 24.45 28.98
N LYS A 235 -13.82 25.09 29.84
CA LYS A 235 -14.31 24.48 31.08
C LYS A 235 -15.49 23.54 30.87
N ASP A 236 -16.34 23.87 29.89
CA ASP A 236 -17.58 23.16 29.57
C ASP A 236 -17.56 22.52 28.17
N SER A 237 -16.46 22.66 27.40
CA SER A 237 -16.33 22.08 26.06
C SER A 237 -16.21 20.56 26.07
N SER A 238 -16.51 19.92 24.94
CA SER A 238 -16.25 18.48 24.73
C SER A 238 -14.77 18.15 24.50
N ALA A 239 -13.88 19.15 24.51
CA ALA A 239 -12.46 18.99 24.25
C ALA A 239 -11.79 18.12 25.32
N ARG A 240 -10.74 17.39 24.94
CA ARG A 240 -10.01 16.48 25.84
C ARG A 240 -8.51 16.53 25.61
N ALA A 241 -7.77 16.24 26.66
CA ALA A 241 -6.35 15.90 26.53
C ALA A 241 -6.20 14.59 25.75
N ALA A 242 -5.18 14.54 24.88
CA ALA A 242 -4.72 13.30 24.29
C ALA A 242 -4.18 12.31 25.35
N VAL A 243 -4.10 11.03 24.98
CA VAL A 243 -3.45 9.96 25.76
C VAL A 243 -2.40 9.35 24.85
N ALA A 244 -1.15 9.19 25.29
CA ALA A 244 -0.09 8.64 24.44
C ALA A 244 -0.14 7.11 24.39
N ALA A 245 0.30 6.54 23.27
CA ALA A 245 0.69 5.13 23.15
C ALA A 245 2.12 5.03 22.60
N GLU A 246 2.78 3.90 22.83
CA GLU A 246 4.03 3.59 22.13
C GLU A 246 3.71 3.04 20.73
N PRO A 247 4.30 3.61 19.67
CA PRO A 247 3.98 3.24 18.30
C PRO A 247 4.61 1.91 17.86
N VAL A 248 3.94 1.20 16.95
CA VAL A 248 4.35 -0.12 16.44
C VAL A 248 4.23 -0.20 14.92
N VAL A 249 5.23 -0.77 14.24
CA VAL A 249 5.19 -0.92 12.77
C VAL A 249 3.99 -1.78 12.36
N GLY A 250 3.21 -1.28 11.41
CA GLY A 250 2.02 -1.96 10.90
C GLY A 250 0.73 -1.68 11.68
N GLU A 251 0.77 -0.96 12.81
CA GLU A 251 -0.47 -0.53 13.48
C GLU A 251 -1.22 0.48 12.62
N GLU A 252 -2.55 0.50 12.71
CA GLU A 252 -3.37 1.51 12.04
C GLU A 252 -3.12 2.91 12.59
N ALA A 253 -2.97 3.86 11.67
CA ALA A 253 -2.64 5.24 11.94
C ALA A 253 -3.65 6.19 11.27
N TYR A 254 -4.33 6.97 12.10
CA TYR A 254 -5.31 7.97 11.73
C TYR A 254 -4.69 9.36 11.90
N ALA A 255 -4.29 9.97 10.80
CA ALA A 255 -3.80 11.34 10.79
C ALA A 255 -4.98 12.31 10.82
N VAL A 256 -5.07 13.10 11.89
CA VAL A 256 -6.19 14.00 12.15
C VAL A 256 -5.70 15.45 12.22
N GLY A 257 -6.30 16.30 11.39
CA GLY A 257 -5.98 17.73 11.33
C GLY A 257 -7.09 18.53 10.63
N ASN A 258 -6.74 19.68 10.07
CA ASN A 258 -7.65 20.62 9.43
C ASN A 258 -7.09 21.04 8.07
N ALA A 259 -7.25 20.16 7.07
CA ALA A 259 -6.75 20.38 5.71
C ALA A 259 -7.37 21.63 5.06
N GLU A 260 -6.52 22.48 4.51
CA GLU A 260 -6.83 23.64 3.65
C GLU A 260 -7.90 24.64 4.16
N GLY A 261 -8.30 24.57 5.43
CA GLY A 261 -9.34 25.41 6.00
C GLY A 261 -10.78 25.02 5.65
N GLU A 262 -11.00 23.87 5.00
CA GLU A 262 -12.36 23.38 4.69
C GLU A 262 -13.02 22.60 5.85
N GLY A 263 -12.23 22.15 6.83
CA GLY A 263 -12.70 21.51 8.05
C GLY A 263 -11.76 20.41 8.54
N LEU A 264 -12.20 19.70 9.58
CA LEU A 264 -11.47 18.55 10.11
C LEU A 264 -11.34 17.43 9.07
N SER A 265 -10.11 17.03 8.81
CA SER A 265 -9.71 15.94 7.92
C SER A 265 -9.16 14.77 8.72
N VAL A 266 -9.57 13.56 8.34
CA VAL A 266 -9.00 12.30 8.84
C VAL A 266 -8.54 11.50 7.63
N THR A 267 -7.30 11.04 7.67
CA THR A 267 -6.76 10.07 6.70
C THR A 267 -6.24 8.85 7.46
N ARG A 268 -6.57 7.66 6.95
CA ARG A 268 -6.15 6.36 7.50
C ARG A 268 -4.94 5.85 6.70
N GLY A 269 -4.09 5.11 7.38
CA GLY A 269 -2.97 4.33 6.87
C GLY A 269 -2.43 3.52 8.03
N ILE A 270 -1.13 3.24 8.03
CA ILE A 270 -0.40 2.53 9.07
C ILE A 270 0.88 3.26 9.46
N VAL A 271 1.48 2.89 10.59
CA VAL A 271 2.87 3.26 10.92
C VAL A 271 3.81 2.39 10.08
N SER A 272 4.26 2.91 8.94
CA SER A 272 5.16 2.20 8.01
C SER A 272 6.60 2.05 8.53
N LYS A 273 7.04 2.93 9.45
CA LYS A 273 8.39 2.91 10.06
C LYS A 273 8.44 3.75 11.33
N LEU A 274 9.14 3.30 12.37
CA LEU A 274 9.24 4.00 13.67
C LEU A 274 10.29 5.12 13.71
N SER A 275 11.30 5.08 12.85
CA SER A 275 12.44 6.00 12.86
C SER A 275 12.99 6.19 11.44
N GLU A 276 13.10 7.45 11.03
CA GLU A 276 13.67 7.92 9.77
C GLU A 276 14.15 9.36 9.96
N GLN A 277 15.40 9.63 9.60
CA GLN A 277 15.94 10.98 9.65
C GLN A 277 15.30 11.85 8.56
N VAL A 278 14.44 12.78 8.98
CA VAL A 278 13.79 13.76 8.10
C VAL A 278 14.53 15.09 8.17
N VAL A 279 14.72 15.70 6.99
CA VAL A 279 15.28 17.04 6.86
C VAL A 279 14.20 17.97 6.31
N ILE A 280 13.85 19.02 7.06
CA ILE A 280 12.92 20.07 6.63
C ILE A 280 13.64 21.41 6.48
N GLU A 281 13.10 22.30 5.65
CA GLU A 281 13.48 23.70 5.68
C GLU A 281 12.92 24.38 6.95
N ALA A 282 13.78 25.08 7.68
CA ALA A 282 13.38 25.91 8.80
C ALA A 282 12.54 27.11 8.31
N ALA A 283 11.75 27.70 9.21
CA ALA A 283 10.89 28.85 8.95
C ALA A 283 11.63 30.16 8.51
N ASN A 284 12.94 30.11 8.25
CA ASN A 284 13.74 31.17 7.64
C ASN A 284 14.06 30.94 6.15
N GLU A 285 13.68 29.80 5.56
CA GLU A 285 13.93 29.40 4.16
C GLU A 285 15.43 29.38 3.78
N GLN A 286 16.34 29.24 4.76
CA GLN A 286 17.79 29.37 4.59
C GLN A 286 18.61 28.43 5.49
N SER A 287 17.95 27.60 6.28
CA SER A 287 18.55 26.62 7.17
C SER A 287 17.67 25.40 7.14
N SER A 288 18.26 24.21 7.26
CA SER A 288 17.49 22.99 7.45
C SER A 288 17.55 22.54 8.91
N VAL A 289 16.49 21.89 9.38
CA VAL A 289 16.47 21.14 10.63
C VAL A 289 16.41 19.67 10.25
N SER A 290 17.32 18.87 10.84
CA SER A 290 17.30 17.41 10.75
C SER A 290 16.81 16.87 12.10
N PHE A 291 15.85 15.96 12.07
CA PHE A 291 15.28 15.31 13.25
C PHE A 291 14.80 13.90 12.90
N ASP A 292 14.58 13.07 13.91
CA ASP A 292 14.03 11.73 13.71
C ASP A 292 12.50 11.77 13.73
N ALA A 293 11.85 11.01 12.84
CA ALA A 293 10.41 10.95 12.75
C ALA A 293 9.93 9.55 12.36
N MET A 294 8.75 9.19 12.83
CA MET A 294 8.00 8.06 12.32
C MET A 294 7.49 8.38 10.91
N ARG A 295 7.36 7.35 10.07
CA ARG A 295 6.80 7.44 8.72
C ARG A 295 5.48 6.69 8.66
N THR A 296 4.46 7.31 8.08
CA THR A 296 3.14 6.72 7.82
C THR A 296 2.81 6.83 6.34
N ASP A 297 1.98 5.94 5.80
CA ASP A 297 1.36 6.08 4.49
C ASP A 297 -0.02 6.76 4.54
N ALA A 298 -0.53 7.09 5.74
CA ALA A 298 -1.72 7.91 5.91
C ALA A 298 -1.51 9.25 5.21
N ALA A 299 -2.37 9.59 4.24
CA ALA A 299 -2.15 10.75 3.36
C ALA A 299 -2.08 12.08 4.14
N ILE A 300 -0.93 12.74 4.16
CA ILE A 300 -0.72 14.02 4.86
C ILE A 300 -0.77 15.20 3.87
N ASN A 301 -1.80 16.02 4.01
CA ASN A 301 -1.99 17.24 3.21
C ASN A 301 -1.72 18.52 4.03
N GLN A 302 -1.60 19.66 3.34
CA GLN A 302 -1.40 20.95 3.98
C GLN A 302 -2.58 21.29 4.93
N GLY A 303 -2.27 21.49 6.21
CA GLY A 303 -3.25 21.69 7.28
C GLY A 303 -3.35 20.52 8.26
N ASN A 304 -2.88 19.31 7.90
CA ASN A 304 -2.67 18.22 8.85
C ASN A 304 -1.44 18.46 9.76
N SER A 305 -0.47 19.28 9.33
CA SER A 305 0.73 19.65 10.11
C SER A 305 0.38 20.18 11.50
N GLY A 306 1.02 19.64 12.54
CA GLY A 306 0.78 19.94 13.94
C GLY A 306 -0.42 19.19 14.54
N GLY A 307 -1.22 18.52 13.71
CA GLY A 307 -2.27 17.60 14.13
C GLY A 307 -1.71 16.30 14.71
N GLY A 308 -2.58 15.43 15.18
CA GLY A 308 -2.19 14.16 15.80
C GLY A 308 -2.25 13.00 14.81
N LEU A 309 -1.30 12.07 14.95
CA LEU A 309 -1.39 10.71 14.42
C LEU A 309 -1.89 9.82 15.56
N PHE A 310 -3.01 9.13 15.36
CA PHE A 310 -3.67 8.34 16.40
C PHE A 310 -3.84 6.88 15.97
N ASN A 311 -3.87 5.93 16.92
CA ASN A 311 -4.28 4.56 16.63
C ASN A 311 -5.81 4.39 16.62
N GLU A 312 -6.27 3.18 16.31
CA GLU A 312 -7.70 2.79 16.36
C GLU A 312 -8.36 3.06 17.72
N CYS A 313 -7.63 2.94 18.83
CA CYS A 313 -8.08 3.28 20.19
C CYS A 313 -8.21 4.79 20.44
N GLY A 314 -7.83 5.64 19.48
CA GLY A 314 -7.81 7.09 19.61
C GLY A 314 -6.69 7.60 20.53
N GLU A 315 -5.63 6.81 20.70
CA GLU A 315 -4.42 7.16 21.45
C GLU A 315 -3.41 7.81 20.50
N LEU A 316 -2.71 8.84 20.98
CA LEU A 316 -1.77 9.64 20.21
C LEU A 316 -0.42 8.90 20.07
N LEU A 317 -0.07 8.58 18.84
CA LEU A 317 1.21 8.01 18.42
C LEU A 317 2.26 9.11 18.23
N GLY A 318 1.86 10.26 17.68
CA GLY A 318 2.75 11.38 17.42
C GLY A 318 2.08 12.63 16.85
N ILE A 319 2.88 13.64 16.58
CA ILE A 319 2.47 14.92 15.98
C ILE A 319 2.89 14.95 14.52
N VAL A 320 1.92 15.02 13.62
CA VAL A 320 2.13 15.05 12.17
C VAL A 320 2.98 16.27 11.80
N THR A 321 3.97 16.08 10.92
CA THR A 321 4.82 17.14 10.37
C THR A 321 4.96 16.99 8.85
N ALA A 322 5.27 18.09 8.17
CA ALA A 322 5.36 18.13 6.71
C ALA A 322 6.82 18.17 6.24
N ARG A 323 7.18 17.21 5.38
CA ARG A 323 8.43 17.27 4.62
C ARG A 323 8.28 18.27 3.48
N ARG A 324 8.97 19.41 3.56
CA ARG A 324 9.19 20.31 2.42
C ARG A 324 10.55 20.04 1.81
N ASP A 325 10.59 19.70 0.53
CA ASP A 325 11.86 19.66 -0.20
C ASP A 325 12.34 21.07 -0.56
N SER A 326 13.63 21.19 -0.88
CA SER A 326 14.28 22.47 -1.24
C SER A 326 13.93 22.98 -2.64
N THR A 327 12.95 22.34 -3.31
CA THR A 327 12.35 22.79 -4.57
C THR A 327 10.92 23.30 -4.40
N GLY A 328 10.36 23.25 -3.19
CA GLY A 328 9.02 23.74 -2.89
C GLY A 328 7.90 22.80 -3.33
N SER A 329 8.21 21.52 -3.58
CA SER A 329 7.18 20.48 -3.74
C SER A 329 6.90 19.84 -2.37
N THR A 330 5.64 19.49 -2.15
CA THR A 330 5.32 18.38 -1.23
C THR A 330 5.90 17.11 -1.84
N SER A 331 6.51 16.24 -1.02
CA SER A 331 7.26 15.07 -1.50
C SER A 331 6.40 14.16 -2.37
N VAL A 332 6.95 13.78 -3.52
CA VAL A 332 6.27 12.93 -4.53
C VAL A 332 6.17 11.46 -4.08
N ASP A 333 6.81 11.10 -2.96
CA ASP A 333 6.91 9.73 -2.43
C ASP A 333 5.65 9.23 -1.69
N GLY A 334 4.59 10.04 -1.55
CA GLY A 334 3.30 9.65 -0.95
C GLY A 334 3.27 9.51 0.58
N PHE A 335 4.41 9.35 1.25
CA PHE A 335 4.49 9.15 2.71
C PHE A 335 4.29 10.44 3.53
N GLY A 336 3.61 10.27 4.67
CA GLY A 336 3.54 11.21 5.77
C GLY A 336 4.60 10.96 6.85
N TYR A 337 4.82 11.96 7.70
CA TYR A 337 5.76 11.87 8.83
C TYR A 337 5.15 12.42 10.12
N ALA A 338 5.56 11.86 11.26
CA ALA A 338 5.13 12.32 12.59
C ALA A 338 6.25 12.22 13.62
N ILE A 339 6.39 13.23 14.47
CA ILE A 339 7.31 13.23 15.62
C ILE A 339 6.65 12.42 16.74
N SER A 340 7.33 11.44 17.33
CA SER A 340 6.67 10.50 18.25
C SER A 340 6.15 11.18 19.53
N ALA A 341 5.11 10.62 20.15
CA ALA A 341 4.59 11.11 21.42
C ALA A 341 5.65 11.06 22.56
N ALA A 342 6.64 10.18 22.44
CA ALA A 342 7.79 10.12 23.34
C ALA A 342 8.71 11.34 23.18
N ASP A 343 9.09 11.69 21.95
CA ASP A 343 9.92 12.88 21.66
C ASP A 343 9.18 14.18 22.00
N VAL A 344 7.86 14.22 21.78
CA VAL A 344 7.00 15.33 22.20
C VAL A 344 6.97 15.48 23.72
N ASN A 345 6.90 14.36 24.46
CA ASN A 345 7.02 14.36 25.92
C ASN A 345 8.42 14.84 26.40
N GLU A 346 9.50 14.49 25.69
CA GLU A 346 10.84 15.03 25.99
C GLU A 346 10.90 16.55 25.75
N ALA A 347 10.42 17.02 24.61
CA ALA A 347 10.36 18.44 24.27
C ALA A 347 9.52 19.25 25.30
N LEU A 348 8.35 18.74 25.70
CA LEU A 348 7.52 19.33 26.75
C LEU A 348 8.24 19.41 28.10
N THR A 349 8.98 18.35 28.46
CA THR A 349 9.79 18.31 29.68
C THR A 349 10.88 19.39 29.65
N ALA A 350 11.55 19.58 28.50
CA ALA A 350 12.54 20.64 28.29
C ALA A 350 11.92 22.06 28.32
N PHE A 351 10.65 22.20 27.93
CA PHE A 351 9.89 23.44 28.08
C PHE A 351 9.32 23.67 29.49
N GLY A 352 9.58 22.78 30.45
CA GLY A 352 9.03 22.85 31.81
C GLY A 352 7.52 22.65 31.88
N CYS A 353 6.93 22.02 30.86
CA CYS A 353 5.53 21.62 30.82
C CYS A 353 5.35 20.23 31.44
N GLN A 354 4.11 19.90 31.83
CA GLN A 354 3.77 18.53 32.19
C GLN A 354 3.56 17.69 30.92
N THR A 355 3.84 16.40 31.00
CA THR A 355 3.63 15.42 29.93
C THR A 355 2.28 14.74 30.05
N ILE A 356 1.89 13.95 29.04
CA ILE A 356 0.79 12.96 29.19
C ILE A 356 1.38 11.60 29.56
N GLY A 357 0.63 10.84 30.37
CA GLY A 357 0.95 9.45 30.59
C GLY A 357 0.74 8.64 29.30
N SER A 358 1.56 7.61 29.12
CA SER A 358 1.15 6.49 28.28
C SER A 358 -0.11 5.87 28.87
N ALA A 359 -0.96 5.30 28.02
CA ALA A 359 -1.87 4.26 28.46
C ALA A 359 -1.09 3.16 29.20
N GLU A 360 -1.73 2.46 30.14
CA GLU A 360 -1.11 1.27 30.77
C GLU A 360 -0.59 0.33 29.68
N GLU A 361 0.44 -0.47 29.99
CA GLU A 361 1.04 -1.49 29.11
C GLU A 361 0.02 -2.61 28.78
N ALA A 362 -1.07 -2.28 28.06
CA ALA A 362 -1.62 -3.19 27.07
C ALA A 362 -0.47 -3.45 26.11
N ASP A 363 0.05 -4.66 26.23
CA ASP A 363 1.18 -5.24 25.53
C ASP A 363 1.22 -4.69 24.10
N SER A 364 2.28 -3.95 23.74
CA SER A 364 2.32 -3.24 22.45
C SER A 364 2.27 -4.24 21.28
N GLN A 365 2.70 -5.48 21.51
CA GLN A 365 2.52 -6.60 20.59
C GLN A 365 1.05 -7.02 20.42
N GLN A 366 0.22 -6.83 21.46
CA GLN A 366 -1.20 -7.18 21.53
C GLN A 366 -2.12 -6.08 20.95
N ARG A 367 -1.69 -4.81 20.87
CA ARG A 367 -2.45 -3.73 20.21
C ARG A 367 -2.51 -3.84 18.69
N VAL A 368 -1.56 -4.55 18.09
CA VAL A 368 -1.56 -4.93 16.66
C VAL A 368 -2.45 -6.18 16.43
N LEU A 369 -3.09 -6.71 17.48
CA LEU A 369 -3.47 -8.13 17.59
C LEU A 369 -4.91 -8.38 18.05
N LEU A 370 -5.87 -7.60 17.56
CA LEU A 370 -7.18 -8.18 17.28
C LEU A 370 -7.07 -8.88 15.91
N ASP A 371 -6.52 -10.11 15.96
CA ASP A 371 -6.17 -11.06 14.88
C ASP A 371 -5.02 -10.69 13.91
N HIS A 372 -4.63 -9.42 13.77
CA HIS A 372 -3.70 -9.01 12.69
C HIS A 372 -2.17 -9.24 12.92
N THR A 373 -1.60 -9.28 14.13
CA THR A 373 -0.13 -9.46 14.26
C THR A 373 0.37 -10.79 13.69
N ALA A 374 -0.39 -11.89 13.80
CA ALA A 374 0.04 -13.17 13.23
C ALA A 374 0.05 -13.15 11.68
N ALA A 375 -0.77 -12.31 11.05
CA ALA A 375 -0.73 -12.03 9.62
C ALA A 375 0.50 -11.17 9.27
N ALA A 376 0.70 -10.06 9.97
CA ALA A 376 1.82 -9.15 9.76
C ALA A 376 3.18 -9.83 10.00
N GLU A 377 3.34 -10.63 11.07
CA GLU A 377 4.54 -11.40 11.35
C GLU A 377 4.83 -12.44 10.26
N ARG A 378 3.80 -13.12 9.73
CA ARG A 378 3.97 -14.07 8.61
C ARG A 378 4.46 -13.37 7.36
N ALA A 379 3.83 -12.26 6.98
CA ALA A 379 4.24 -11.46 5.83
C ALA A 379 5.67 -10.93 6.01
N ALA A 380 5.96 -10.29 7.14
CA ALA A 380 7.26 -9.70 7.47
C ALA A 380 8.40 -10.72 7.52
N ASN A 381 8.24 -11.83 8.23
CA ASN A 381 9.26 -12.87 8.33
C ASN A 381 9.46 -13.64 7.00
N SER A 382 8.53 -13.54 6.05
CA SER A 382 8.71 -14.08 4.70
C SER A 382 9.37 -13.11 3.72
N ALA A 383 9.50 -11.83 4.07
CA ALA A 383 10.14 -10.81 3.24
C ALA A 383 11.64 -10.68 3.55
N VAL A 384 12.43 -10.38 2.53
CA VAL A 384 13.88 -10.17 2.62
C VAL A 384 14.33 -8.94 1.80
N THR A 385 15.45 -8.32 2.15
CA THR A 385 16.16 -7.38 1.26
C THR A 385 17.05 -8.15 0.30
N ILE A 386 17.16 -7.69 -0.94
CA ILE A 386 18.13 -8.19 -1.93
C ILE A 386 18.97 -7.01 -2.42
N VAL A 387 20.30 -7.13 -2.28
CA VAL A 387 21.28 -6.14 -2.76
C VAL A 387 22.15 -6.78 -3.85
N GLY A 388 22.11 -6.20 -5.05
CA GLY A 388 22.92 -6.57 -6.22
C GLY A 388 24.12 -5.66 -6.43
N ASP A 389 24.73 -5.74 -7.62
CA ASP A 389 25.91 -4.92 -7.99
C ASP A 389 25.51 -3.45 -8.29
N GLU A 390 24.33 -3.25 -8.87
CA GLU A 390 23.81 -1.95 -9.37
C GLU A 390 22.36 -1.66 -8.94
N SER A 391 21.76 -2.57 -8.15
CA SER A 391 20.33 -2.63 -7.83
C SER A 391 20.09 -3.03 -6.38
N GLU A 392 18.96 -2.60 -5.82
CA GLU A 392 18.45 -3.03 -4.52
C GLU A 392 16.93 -3.17 -4.60
N GLY A 393 16.37 -4.11 -3.85
CA GLY A 393 14.94 -4.32 -3.73
C GLY A 393 14.63 -5.35 -2.65
N SER A 394 13.46 -5.97 -2.76
CA SER A 394 12.96 -6.97 -1.84
C SER A 394 12.79 -8.35 -2.50
N GLY A 395 12.58 -9.37 -1.69
CA GLY A 395 12.21 -10.72 -2.11
C GLY A 395 11.23 -11.36 -1.13
N VAL A 396 10.65 -12.49 -1.54
CA VAL A 396 9.76 -13.34 -0.71
C VAL A 396 10.32 -14.76 -0.65
N ILE A 397 10.45 -15.32 0.56
CA ILE A 397 10.87 -16.70 0.80
C ILE A 397 9.74 -17.63 0.33
N TYR A 398 10.01 -18.40 -0.72
CA TYR A 398 9.06 -19.29 -1.39
C TYR A 398 9.08 -20.73 -0.84
N ASP A 399 10.25 -21.21 -0.44
CA ASP A 399 10.49 -22.54 0.12
C ASP A 399 11.65 -22.44 1.11
N LEU A 400 11.56 -23.12 2.26
CA LEU A 400 12.47 -22.94 3.39
C LEU A 400 12.76 -24.27 4.12
N ASP A 401 13.95 -24.82 3.91
CA ASP A 401 14.49 -25.86 4.79
C ASP A 401 15.30 -25.19 5.92
N ARG A 402 14.61 -24.90 7.03
CA ARG A 402 15.24 -24.31 8.22
C ARG A 402 16.25 -25.25 8.91
N GLU A 403 16.17 -26.58 8.72
CA GLU A 403 17.13 -27.49 9.35
C GLU A 403 18.47 -27.49 8.61
N GLN A 404 18.46 -27.37 7.29
CA GLN A 404 19.67 -27.25 6.45
C GLN A 404 20.16 -25.79 6.34
N GLY A 405 19.26 -24.81 6.45
CA GLY A 405 19.56 -23.41 6.19
C GLY A 405 19.49 -23.07 4.70
N ASP A 406 18.63 -23.78 3.96
CA ASP A 406 18.42 -23.59 2.52
C ASP A 406 17.09 -22.86 2.28
N ALA A 407 17.04 -22.02 1.25
CA ALA A 407 15.78 -21.41 0.81
C ALA A 407 15.78 -21.04 -0.68
N TYR A 408 14.60 -21.04 -1.27
CA TYR A 408 14.32 -20.36 -2.53
C TYR A 408 13.61 -19.03 -2.27
N ILE A 409 14.05 -17.97 -2.94
CA ILE A 409 13.48 -16.62 -2.84
C ILE A 409 12.99 -16.18 -4.22
N ILE A 410 11.74 -15.70 -4.28
CA ILE A 410 11.17 -15.03 -5.45
C ILE A 410 11.39 -13.53 -5.33
N THR A 411 11.77 -12.89 -6.43
CA THR A 411 11.90 -11.43 -6.55
C THR A 411 11.58 -10.99 -7.98
N ASN A 412 11.64 -9.69 -8.29
CA ASN A 412 11.57 -9.24 -9.67
C ASN A 412 12.91 -9.43 -10.40
N TYR A 413 12.85 -9.61 -11.72
CA TYR A 413 14.06 -9.76 -12.53
C TYR A 413 14.89 -8.46 -12.53
N HIS A 414 14.24 -7.29 -12.55
CA HIS A 414 14.96 -6.02 -12.48
C HIS A 414 15.71 -5.79 -11.16
N VAL A 415 15.31 -6.42 -10.05
CA VAL A 415 16.00 -6.31 -8.75
C VAL A 415 17.37 -6.99 -8.78
N ILE A 416 17.55 -8.02 -9.62
CA ILE A 416 18.81 -8.78 -9.74
C ILE A 416 19.63 -8.40 -10.97
N TYR A 417 19.08 -7.56 -11.86
CA TYR A 417 19.70 -7.15 -13.11
C TYR A 417 20.93 -6.26 -12.89
N SER A 418 21.96 -6.43 -13.72
CA SER A 418 23.09 -5.51 -13.82
C SER A 418 23.52 -5.36 -15.28
N GLY A 419 23.67 -4.12 -15.72
CA GLY A 419 24.19 -3.80 -17.06
C GLY A 419 25.72 -3.92 -17.15
N ALA A 420 26.42 -3.98 -16.02
CA ALA A 420 27.86 -4.20 -15.95
C ALA A 420 28.29 -5.65 -16.22
N THR A 421 27.40 -6.63 -16.09
CA THR A 421 27.71 -8.05 -16.30
C THR A 421 27.26 -8.55 -17.68
N SER A 422 27.98 -9.52 -18.24
CA SER A 422 27.64 -10.10 -19.54
C SER A 422 26.42 -11.03 -19.51
N SER A 423 25.95 -11.42 -18.32
CA SER A 423 24.75 -12.22 -18.08
C SER A 423 23.49 -11.37 -17.92
N GLY A 424 23.61 -10.05 -17.67
CA GLY A 424 22.48 -9.23 -17.26
C GLY A 424 22.00 -9.54 -15.83
N VAL A 425 22.86 -10.12 -14.99
CA VAL A 425 22.58 -10.52 -13.59
C VAL A 425 23.77 -10.14 -12.73
N SER A 426 23.53 -9.59 -11.54
CA SER A 426 24.57 -9.16 -10.60
C SER A 426 25.55 -10.28 -10.24
N SER A 427 26.84 -9.91 -10.10
CA SER A 427 27.95 -10.81 -9.76
C SER A 427 27.93 -11.21 -8.28
N SER A 428 27.38 -10.35 -7.44
CA SER A 428 27.11 -10.57 -6.02
C SER A 428 25.62 -10.36 -5.77
N LEU A 429 24.99 -11.29 -5.05
CA LEU A 429 23.62 -11.16 -4.56
C LEU A 429 23.65 -11.41 -3.05
N GLN A 430 23.31 -10.38 -2.28
CA GLN A 430 23.35 -10.37 -0.83
C GLN A 430 21.92 -10.24 -0.30
N VAL A 431 21.57 -11.08 0.68
CA VAL A 431 20.24 -11.15 1.27
C VAL A 431 20.32 -10.77 2.75
N TYR A 432 19.41 -9.91 3.19
CA TYR A 432 19.19 -9.57 4.60
C TYR A 432 17.80 -10.04 5.01
N LEU A 433 17.70 -10.70 6.16
CA LEU A 433 16.44 -11.23 6.68
C LEU A 433 15.63 -10.12 7.36
N PHE A 434 14.39 -10.45 7.74
CA PHE A 434 13.64 -9.64 8.68
C PHE A 434 14.43 -9.47 10.01
N GLU A 435 14.33 -8.28 10.62
CA GLU A 435 15.11 -7.81 11.78
C GLU A 435 16.63 -7.64 11.60
N ASP A 436 17.24 -8.02 10.46
CA ASP A 436 18.65 -7.70 10.20
C ASP A 436 18.84 -6.17 10.11
N THR A 437 19.89 -5.67 10.77
CA THR A 437 20.29 -4.25 10.72
C THR A 437 21.29 -3.99 9.60
N ALA A 438 21.52 -2.72 9.24
CA ALA A 438 22.59 -2.34 8.30
C ALA A 438 24.02 -2.75 8.74
N GLU A 439 24.21 -3.18 10.00
CA GLU A 439 25.48 -3.71 10.53
C GLU A 439 25.54 -5.26 10.51
N ALA A 440 24.45 -5.94 10.14
CA ALA A 440 24.39 -7.39 10.02
C ALA A 440 25.27 -7.90 8.86
N ASN A 441 25.75 -9.13 8.98
CA ASN A 441 26.39 -9.80 7.84
C ASN A 441 25.27 -10.29 6.90
N PRO A 442 25.33 -10.01 5.59
CA PRO A 442 24.39 -10.57 4.64
C PRO A 442 24.63 -12.07 4.41
N ILE A 443 23.56 -12.74 3.99
CA ILE A 443 23.59 -14.10 3.47
C ILE A 443 23.83 -14.03 1.96
N SER A 444 24.85 -14.73 1.46
CA SER A 444 25.07 -14.81 0.01
C SER A 444 24.01 -15.70 -0.65
N ALA A 445 23.38 -15.21 -1.71
CA ALA A 445 22.48 -15.98 -2.56
C ALA A 445 23.08 -16.20 -3.95
N THR A 446 22.50 -17.16 -4.70
CA THR A 446 22.84 -17.44 -6.09
C THR A 446 21.61 -17.36 -6.98
N PHE A 447 21.77 -16.94 -8.23
CA PHE A 447 20.68 -16.91 -9.21
C PHE A 447 20.42 -18.31 -9.77
N VAL A 448 19.19 -18.78 -9.67
CA VAL A 448 18.72 -20.09 -10.17
C VAL A 448 18.21 -19.96 -11.61
N GLY A 449 17.51 -18.86 -11.89
CA GLY A 449 16.84 -18.62 -13.16
C GLY A 449 15.71 -17.60 -13.03
N GLY A 450 14.98 -17.38 -14.11
CA GLY A 450 13.92 -16.38 -14.15
C GLY A 450 13.25 -16.28 -15.51
N VAL A 451 12.34 -15.30 -15.61
CA VAL A 451 11.70 -14.87 -16.86
C VAL A 451 11.68 -13.34 -16.85
N MET A 452 12.59 -12.71 -17.59
CA MET A 452 12.65 -11.26 -17.74
C MET A 452 11.36 -10.71 -18.35
N GLU A 453 10.73 -11.43 -19.29
CA GLU A 453 9.48 -10.99 -19.91
C GLU A 453 8.26 -10.97 -18.96
N GLU A 454 8.34 -11.66 -17.82
CA GLU A 454 7.34 -11.65 -16.73
C GLU A 454 7.83 -10.91 -15.48
N ASP A 455 9.06 -10.38 -15.52
CA ASP A 455 9.77 -9.71 -14.42
C ASP A 455 9.77 -10.52 -13.10
N ILE A 456 10.06 -11.82 -13.19
CA ILE A 456 10.22 -12.75 -12.05
C ILE A 456 11.59 -13.42 -12.11
N ALA A 457 12.29 -13.47 -10.98
CA ALA A 457 13.54 -14.19 -10.79
C ALA A 457 13.50 -15.07 -9.52
N VAL A 458 14.28 -16.15 -9.53
CA VAL A 458 14.44 -17.08 -8.41
C VAL A 458 15.90 -17.09 -7.96
N LEU A 459 16.09 -16.90 -6.66
CA LEU A 459 17.38 -17.04 -5.98
C LEU A 459 17.38 -18.26 -5.07
N ARG A 460 18.57 -18.81 -4.80
CA ARG A 460 18.81 -19.90 -3.84
C ARG A 460 19.85 -19.49 -2.79
N ILE A 461 19.55 -19.80 -1.54
CA ILE A 461 20.48 -19.83 -0.40
C ILE A 461 20.73 -21.30 -0.05
N GLU A 462 21.97 -21.66 0.28
CA GLU A 462 22.40 -23.01 0.68
C GLU A 462 23.27 -22.96 1.95
N ASP A 463 23.14 -23.93 2.84
CA ASP A 463 23.96 -24.15 4.06
C ASP A 463 24.04 -22.93 5.03
N SER A 464 23.03 -22.05 5.07
CA SER A 464 23.08 -20.81 5.84
C SER A 464 22.72 -21.00 7.32
N ALA A 465 23.75 -21.01 8.17
CA ALA A 465 23.59 -21.04 9.63
C ALA A 465 22.86 -19.81 10.22
N GLN A 466 22.83 -18.67 9.51
CA GLN A 466 22.05 -17.49 9.90
C GLN A 466 20.57 -17.71 9.64
N LEU A 467 20.22 -18.25 8.47
CA LEU A 467 18.84 -18.59 8.11
C LEU A 467 18.29 -19.69 9.03
N ALA A 468 19.06 -20.75 9.28
CA ALA A 468 18.67 -21.85 10.16
C ALA A 468 18.40 -21.43 11.63
N ALA A 469 19.01 -20.32 12.07
CA ALA A 469 18.84 -19.76 13.41
C ALA A 469 17.82 -18.60 13.49
N SER A 470 17.23 -18.20 12.36
CA SER A 470 16.35 -17.03 12.24
C SER A 470 14.87 -17.34 12.54
N SER A 471 14.08 -16.27 12.69
CA SER A 471 12.61 -16.32 12.72
C SER A 471 11.99 -16.39 11.31
N ALA A 472 12.77 -16.30 10.23
CA ALA A 472 12.28 -16.22 8.86
C ALA A 472 11.32 -17.37 8.52
N LEU A 473 10.29 -17.10 7.73
CA LEU A 473 9.19 -18.00 7.41
C LEU A 473 9.03 -18.18 5.90
N GLU A 474 8.52 -19.33 5.49
CA GLU A 474 7.99 -19.55 4.13
C GLU A 474 6.69 -18.76 3.97
N ALA A 475 6.51 -18.08 2.83
CA ALA A 475 5.28 -17.36 2.54
C ALA A 475 4.12 -18.31 2.26
N VAL A 476 3.05 -18.24 3.07
CA VAL A 476 1.79 -18.93 2.79
C VAL A 476 1.06 -18.16 1.68
N ALA A 477 0.78 -18.80 0.54
CA ALA A 477 0.08 -18.15 -0.58
C ALA A 477 -1.43 -18.35 -0.54
N ALA A 478 -2.18 -17.31 -0.90
CA ALA A 478 -3.61 -17.36 -1.17
C ALA A 478 -3.90 -17.45 -2.68
N ASP A 479 -5.14 -17.82 -3.04
CA ASP A 479 -5.56 -17.88 -4.44
C ASP A 479 -5.80 -16.47 -5.00
N SER A 480 -4.77 -15.89 -5.62
CA SER A 480 -4.83 -14.57 -6.24
C SER A 480 -5.83 -14.47 -7.41
N GLY A 481 -6.40 -15.59 -7.87
CA GLY A 481 -7.49 -15.61 -8.86
C GLY A 481 -8.87 -15.28 -8.28
N SER A 482 -9.02 -15.37 -6.95
CA SER A 482 -10.27 -15.09 -6.22
C SER A 482 -10.42 -13.63 -5.76
N LEU A 483 -9.38 -12.80 -5.94
CA LEU A 483 -9.33 -11.42 -5.48
C LEU A 483 -10.48 -10.57 -6.03
N THR A 484 -11.04 -9.71 -5.17
CA THR A 484 -12.11 -8.78 -5.55
C THR A 484 -11.79 -7.33 -5.20
N VAL A 485 -12.40 -6.40 -5.94
CA VAL A 485 -12.13 -4.96 -5.78
C VAL A 485 -12.57 -4.49 -4.39
N GLY A 486 -11.66 -3.82 -3.68
CA GLY A 486 -11.88 -3.31 -2.33
C GLY A 486 -11.45 -4.22 -1.18
N GLU A 487 -10.84 -5.39 -1.47
CA GLU A 487 -10.15 -6.18 -0.44
C GLU A 487 -8.89 -5.46 0.04
N ASP A 488 -8.68 -5.40 1.35
CA ASP A 488 -7.49 -4.78 1.97
C ASP A 488 -6.22 -5.58 1.64
N VAL A 489 -5.14 -4.86 1.32
CA VAL A 489 -3.84 -5.43 0.94
C VAL A 489 -2.69 -4.67 1.58
N TYR A 490 -1.62 -5.41 1.87
CA TYR A 490 -0.41 -4.92 2.53
C TYR A 490 0.80 -5.23 1.65
N ALA A 491 1.46 -4.19 1.14
CA ALA A 491 2.69 -4.31 0.36
C ALA A 491 3.90 -4.25 1.31
N VAL A 492 4.61 -5.37 1.43
CA VAL A 492 5.66 -5.61 2.43
C VAL A 492 7.00 -5.86 1.73
N GLY A 493 8.01 -5.08 2.09
CA GLY A 493 9.40 -5.25 1.64
C GLY A 493 10.39 -4.67 2.65
N ASN A 494 11.70 -4.85 2.45
CA ASN A 494 12.75 -4.36 3.36
C ASN A 494 13.78 -3.56 2.56
N ALA A 495 13.72 -2.24 2.64
CA ALA A 495 14.33 -1.31 1.69
C ALA A 495 15.53 -0.54 2.26
N GLY A 496 16.63 -0.47 1.50
CA GLY A 496 17.81 0.35 1.84
C GLY A 496 18.65 -0.23 2.99
N GLY A 497 18.40 -1.47 3.41
CA GLY A 497 18.94 -2.04 4.66
C GLY A 497 18.54 -1.29 5.94
N TYR A 498 17.52 -0.41 5.88
CA TYR A 498 17.09 0.43 7.01
C TYR A 498 15.83 -0.07 7.72
N GLY A 499 15.40 -1.31 7.46
CA GLY A 499 14.26 -1.97 8.10
C GLY A 499 13.02 -2.11 7.20
N LEU A 500 12.10 -2.97 7.66
CA LEU A 500 10.86 -3.30 6.97
C LEU A 500 10.05 -2.03 6.64
N SER A 501 9.51 -2.01 5.42
CA SER A 501 8.52 -1.05 4.94
C SER A 501 7.24 -1.81 4.61
N VAL A 502 6.17 -1.47 5.31
CA VAL A 502 4.80 -1.89 4.97
C VAL A 502 4.03 -0.68 4.47
N SER A 503 3.19 -0.86 3.46
CA SER A 503 2.12 0.07 3.11
C SER A 503 0.80 -0.67 2.93
N GLN A 504 -0.30 -0.04 3.34
CA GLN A 504 -1.66 -0.57 3.17
C GLN A 504 -2.36 0.11 1.99
N GLY A 505 -3.26 -0.62 1.35
CA GLY A 505 -4.25 -0.09 0.40
C GLY A 505 -5.31 -1.15 0.15
N VAL A 506 -6.00 -1.07 -0.98
CA VAL A 506 -6.96 -2.07 -1.44
C VAL A 506 -6.62 -2.61 -2.82
N VAL A 507 -7.19 -3.76 -3.18
CA VAL A 507 -7.28 -4.21 -4.58
C VAL A 507 -8.12 -3.19 -5.37
N SER A 508 -7.46 -2.34 -6.16
CA SER A 508 -8.12 -1.42 -7.09
C SER A 508 -8.59 -2.14 -8.36
N VAL A 509 -7.78 -3.09 -8.87
CA VAL A 509 -8.13 -3.98 -9.99
C VAL A 509 -7.49 -5.35 -9.73
N PRO A 510 -8.25 -6.47 -9.65
CA PRO A 510 -7.69 -7.78 -9.32
C PRO A 510 -6.81 -8.39 -10.43
N GLY A 511 -6.78 -7.76 -11.60
CA GLY A 511 -5.80 -8.06 -12.63
C GLY A 511 -6.03 -7.27 -13.92
N GLU A 512 -4.97 -6.87 -14.59
CA GLU A 512 -4.98 -6.25 -15.91
C GLU A 512 -3.63 -6.36 -16.60
N TYR A 513 -3.59 -6.01 -17.89
CA TYR A 513 -2.33 -5.89 -18.62
C TYR A 513 -1.78 -4.48 -18.55
N ILE A 514 -0.63 -4.34 -17.89
CA ILE A 514 0.14 -3.09 -17.80
C ILE A 514 1.32 -3.10 -18.79
N ARG A 515 1.88 -1.93 -19.05
CA ARG A 515 3.12 -1.79 -19.83
C ARG A 515 4.22 -1.23 -18.96
N VAL A 516 5.34 -1.93 -18.91
CA VAL A 516 6.54 -1.53 -18.17
C VAL A 516 7.76 -1.61 -19.09
N ALA A 517 8.85 -0.92 -18.75
CA ALA A 517 10.13 -1.14 -19.41
C ALA A 517 10.77 -2.45 -18.90
N SER A 518 11.45 -3.20 -19.78
CA SER A 518 12.26 -4.36 -19.39
C SER A 518 13.41 -3.94 -18.47
N ALA A 519 14.00 -4.89 -17.75
CA ALA A 519 15.11 -4.63 -16.82
C ALA A 519 16.33 -3.94 -17.48
N ASP A 520 16.53 -4.16 -18.78
CA ASP A 520 17.60 -3.56 -19.59
C ASP A 520 17.17 -2.27 -20.34
N ASP A 521 15.94 -1.79 -20.13
CA ASP A 521 15.29 -0.68 -20.82
C ASP A 521 15.22 -0.78 -22.36
N THR A 522 15.47 -1.96 -22.96
CA THR A 522 15.46 -2.12 -24.43
C THR A 522 14.09 -2.45 -25.02
N LYS A 523 13.14 -2.91 -24.22
CA LYS A 523 11.78 -3.33 -24.63
C LYS A 523 10.70 -2.71 -23.73
N THR A 524 9.49 -2.63 -24.25
CA THR A 524 8.28 -2.51 -23.44
C THR A 524 7.69 -3.91 -23.22
N LEU A 525 7.66 -4.35 -21.98
CA LEU A 525 6.98 -5.59 -21.57
C LEU A 525 5.47 -5.35 -21.44
N THR A 526 4.69 -6.43 -21.46
CA THR A 526 3.26 -6.39 -21.15
C THR A 526 2.99 -7.39 -20.04
N LEU A 527 3.05 -6.92 -18.79
CA LEU A 527 2.88 -7.75 -17.60
C LEU A 527 1.39 -7.85 -17.24
N TYR A 528 1.00 -8.97 -16.62
CA TYR A 528 -0.30 -9.10 -15.97
C TYR A 528 -0.16 -8.82 -14.48
N GLY A 529 -0.84 -7.80 -13.98
CA GLY A 529 -0.68 -7.31 -12.60
C GLY A 529 -2.02 -6.98 -11.92
N ILE A 530 -2.09 -7.23 -10.62
CA ILE A 530 -3.05 -6.64 -9.68
C ILE A 530 -2.69 -5.15 -9.57
N ARG A 531 -3.68 -4.26 -9.60
CA ARG A 531 -3.52 -2.85 -9.25
C ARG A 531 -3.95 -2.61 -7.82
N THR A 532 -3.18 -1.84 -7.06
CA THR A 532 -3.52 -1.35 -5.73
C THR A 532 -3.28 0.16 -5.63
N ASP A 533 -3.89 0.80 -4.64
CA ASP A 533 -3.54 2.15 -4.19
C ASP A 533 -2.58 2.16 -2.99
N ALA A 534 -2.15 0.98 -2.51
CA ALA A 534 -1.05 0.86 -1.55
C ALA A 534 0.23 1.52 -2.09
N ILE A 535 0.96 2.24 -1.24
CA ILE A 535 2.13 3.01 -1.68
C ILE A 535 3.28 2.08 -2.05
N ILE A 536 3.58 1.98 -3.35
CA ILE A 536 4.70 1.20 -3.87
C ILE A 536 5.87 2.12 -4.20
N ASN A 537 7.07 1.71 -3.80
CA ASN A 537 8.32 2.42 -4.05
C ASN A 537 9.42 1.44 -4.50
N HIS A 538 10.57 1.96 -4.91
CA HIS A 538 11.71 1.12 -5.34
C HIS A 538 12.14 0.07 -4.29
N GLY A 539 11.84 0.32 -3.01
CA GLY A 539 12.21 -0.52 -1.88
C GLY A 539 11.35 -1.77 -1.66
N ASN A 540 10.04 -1.70 -1.90
CA ASN A 540 9.16 -2.88 -1.81
C ASN A 540 9.02 -3.64 -3.15
N SER A 541 9.65 -3.18 -4.23
CA SER A 541 9.78 -3.93 -5.49
C SER A 541 10.40 -5.32 -5.27
N GLY A 542 9.80 -6.38 -5.79
CA GLY A 542 10.16 -7.78 -5.54
C GLY A 542 9.68 -8.34 -4.19
N GLY A 543 9.16 -7.51 -3.30
CA GLY A 543 8.52 -7.90 -2.05
C GLY A 543 7.12 -8.47 -2.26
N GLY A 544 6.44 -8.83 -1.18
CA GLY A 544 5.12 -9.46 -1.24
C GLY A 544 3.98 -8.47 -1.09
N LEU A 545 2.91 -8.68 -1.86
CA LEU A 545 1.58 -8.12 -1.59
C LEU A 545 0.79 -9.20 -0.86
N PHE A 546 0.28 -8.89 0.32
CA PHE A 546 -0.42 -9.81 1.23
C PHE A 546 -1.86 -9.36 1.48
N ASN A 547 -2.76 -10.30 1.76
CA ASN A 547 -4.11 -9.99 2.25
C ASN A 547 -4.11 -9.71 3.78
N GLU A 548 -5.29 -9.40 4.34
CA GLU A 548 -5.50 -9.22 5.79
C GLU A 548 -5.04 -10.40 6.66
N MET A 549 -4.98 -11.60 6.09
CA MET A 549 -4.52 -12.84 6.75
C MET A 549 -3.01 -13.07 6.63
N GLY A 550 -2.26 -12.17 6.00
CA GLY A 550 -0.82 -12.33 5.78
C GLY A 550 -0.49 -13.43 4.78
N GLU A 551 -1.45 -13.80 3.94
CA GLU A 551 -1.26 -14.74 2.84
C GLU A 551 -0.83 -13.97 1.58
N LEU A 552 0.20 -14.46 0.89
CA LEU A 552 0.76 -13.85 -0.31
C LEU A 552 -0.24 -13.92 -1.47
N ILE A 553 -0.60 -12.76 -2.01
CA ILE A 553 -1.50 -12.60 -3.17
C ILE A 553 -0.78 -12.02 -4.40
N GLY A 554 0.43 -11.47 -4.26
CA GLY A 554 1.26 -11.09 -5.40
C GLY A 554 2.70 -10.72 -5.04
N ILE A 555 3.54 -10.52 -6.05
CA ILE A 555 4.90 -9.97 -5.95
C ILE A 555 4.85 -8.51 -6.42
N VAL A 556 5.10 -7.58 -5.50
CA VAL A 556 5.07 -6.13 -5.75
C VAL A 556 6.03 -5.76 -6.86
N ASN A 557 5.60 -4.92 -7.81
CA ASN A 557 6.40 -4.42 -8.92
C ASN A 557 6.34 -2.89 -8.95
N ALA A 558 7.46 -2.23 -8.66
CA ALA A 558 7.49 -0.77 -8.47
C ALA A 558 7.55 0.06 -9.76
N ARG A 559 7.32 -0.54 -10.94
CA ARG A 559 7.61 0.12 -12.22
C ARG A 559 6.37 0.63 -12.96
N SER A 560 5.92 1.84 -12.61
CA SER A 560 4.96 2.61 -13.41
C SER A 560 5.40 4.07 -13.59
N GLU A 561 6.20 4.32 -14.63
CA GLU A 561 6.45 5.68 -15.14
C GLU A 561 5.39 6.06 -16.19
N GLU A 562 4.16 6.36 -15.76
CA GLU A 562 3.26 7.20 -16.56
C GLU A 562 3.32 8.65 -16.05
N ASP A 563 3.84 9.55 -16.89
CA ASP A 563 4.05 10.97 -16.59
C ASP A 563 2.80 11.67 -16.03
N GLY A 564 2.76 11.86 -14.71
CA GLY A 564 1.91 12.85 -14.04
C GLY A 564 0.49 12.43 -13.65
N VAL A 565 0.24 11.14 -13.37
CA VAL A 565 -0.99 10.66 -12.72
C VAL A 565 -0.65 10.00 -11.38
N VAL A 566 -1.58 10.11 -10.41
CA VAL A 566 -1.48 9.51 -9.07
C VAL A 566 -0.99 8.05 -9.17
N ALA A 567 0.12 7.75 -8.49
CA ALA A 567 0.86 6.51 -8.66
C ALA A 567 0.11 5.31 -8.05
N PHE A 568 -0.54 4.53 -8.91
CA PHE A 568 -1.06 3.22 -8.53
C PHE A 568 0.08 2.21 -8.38
N GLY A 569 0.03 1.41 -7.33
CA GLY A 569 0.87 0.24 -7.15
C GLY A 569 0.45 -0.92 -8.04
N TYR A 570 1.41 -1.76 -8.41
CA TYR A 570 1.14 -3.01 -9.13
C TYR A 570 1.84 -4.20 -8.47
N ALA A 571 1.24 -5.39 -8.58
CA ALA A 571 1.84 -6.64 -8.14
C ALA A 571 1.53 -7.78 -9.13
N ILE A 572 2.50 -8.63 -9.44
CA ILE A 572 2.32 -9.83 -10.27
C ILE A 572 1.56 -10.87 -9.42
N PRO A 573 0.41 -11.43 -9.86
CA PRO A 573 -0.39 -12.33 -9.04
C PRO A 573 0.39 -13.55 -8.52
N ALA A 574 0.16 -13.94 -7.27
CA ALA A 574 0.88 -15.04 -6.63
C ALA A 574 0.73 -16.36 -7.41
N ASN A 575 -0.47 -16.71 -7.88
CA ASN A 575 -0.68 -17.90 -8.71
C ASN A 575 0.27 -17.97 -9.91
N ARG A 576 0.52 -16.83 -10.56
CA ARG A 576 1.42 -16.70 -11.71
C ARG A 576 2.88 -16.76 -11.28
N ALA A 577 3.28 -15.94 -10.31
CA ALA A 577 4.66 -15.86 -9.82
C ALA A 577 5.17 -17.21 -9.28
N LEU A 578 4.37 -17.90 -8.46
CA LEU A 578 4.72 -19.18 -7.85
C LEU A 578 4.80 -20.30 -8.91
N LEU A 579 3.91 -20.30 -9.91
CA LEU A 579 3.99 -21.25 -11.02
C LEU A 579 5.23 -21.03 -11.90
N ILE A 580 5.62 -19.77 -12.16
CA ILE A 580 6.88 -19.43 -12.85
C ILE A 580 8.07 -19.91 -12.01
N ALA A 581 8.11 -19.58 -10.72
CA ALA A 581 9.22 -19.93 -9.84
C ALA A 581 9.43 -21.45 -9.74
N GLN A 582 8.37 -22.21 -9.49
CA GLN A 582 8.46 -23.67 -9.48
C GLN A 582 8.88 -24.24 -10.85
N ASN A 583 8.48 -23.60 -11.96
CA ASN A 583 8.88 -24.03 -13.30
C ASN A 583 10.38 -23.81 -13.55
N VAL A 584 10.92 -22.67 -13.09
CA VAL A 584 12.36 -22.39 -13.09
C VAL A 584 13.13 -23.43 -12.26
N ILE A 585 12.70 -23.67 -11.02
CA ILE A 585 13.34 -24.64 -10.10
C ILE A 585 13.32 -26.06 -10.69
N ASP A 586 12.17 -26.52 -11.19
CA ASP A 586 12.02 -27.86 -11.77
C ASP A 586 12.88 -28.08 -13.04
N ASN A 587 13.32 -26.99 -13.70
CA ASN A 587 14.02 -27.03 -14.99
C ASN A 587 15.46 -26.48 -14.96
N GLU A 588 15.99 -25.97 -13.85
CA GLU A 588 17.35 -25.40 -13.69
C GLU A 588 18.40 -26.15 -14.54
N ALA A 589 18.51 -27.47 -14.31
CA ALA A 589 19.49 -28.34 -14.97
C ALA A 589 19.21 -28.67 -16.46
N ASN A 590 18.01 -28.39 -16.96
CA ASN A 590 17.56 -28.70 -18.33
C ASN A 590 17.52 -27.47 -19.25
N THR A 591 17.32 -26.27 -18.70
CA THR A 591 17.04 -25.04 -19.44
C THR A 591 17.97 -23.87 -19.10
N ASP A 592 18.98 -24.08 -18.26
CA ASP A 592 19.89 -23.02 -17.77
C ASP A 592 19.11 -21.91 -17.03
N GLY A 593 18.11 -22.32 -16.24
CA GLY A 593 17.24 -21.43 -15.45
C GLY A 593 16.04 -20.83 -16.19
N ALA A 594 15.86 -21.06 -17.50
CA ALA A 594 14.72 -20.54 -18.24
C ALA A 594 13.42 -21.33 -18.00
N ALA A 595 12.27 -20.67 -17.93
CA ALA A 595 10.98 -21.34 -17.73
C ALA A 595 10.44 -21.99 -19.01
N LEU A 596 9.83 -23.18 -18.87
CA LEU A 596 9.09 -23.87 -19.92
C LEU A 596 7.62 -23.48 -19.90
N ALA A 597 7.23 -22.50 -20.73
CA ALA A 597 5.85 -22.11 -20.94
C ALA A 597 5.27 -22.74 -22.23
N SER A 598 3.96 -22.67 -22.44
CA SER A 598 3.29 -22.92 -23.73
C SER A 598 1.89 -22.23 -23.65
N LEU A 599 0.83 -22.44 -24.43
CA LEU A 599 0.60 -23.30 -25.59
C LEU A 599 1.04 -22.58 -26.87
N GLY A 600 2.21 -22.97 -27.39
CA GLY A 600 2.88 -22.26 -28.48
C GLY A 600 1.99 -21.95 -29.69
N GLY A 601 2.09 -20.72 -30.20
CA GLY A 601 1.40 -20.26 -31.40
C GLY A 601 -0.09 -19.93 -31.26
N LEU A 602 -0.65 -19.94 -30.04
CA LEU A 602 -1.99 -19.43 -29.77
C LEU A 602 -1.97 -17.92 -29.46
N SER A 603 -2.92 -17.17 -30.00
CA SER A 603 -3.27 -15.83 -29.51
C SER A 603 -4.76 -15.76 -29.21
N VAL A 604 -5.12 -15.13 -28.10
CA VAL A 604 -6.51 -14.96 -27.62
C VAL A 604 -6.85 -13.48 -27.44
N TYR A 605 -8.10 -13.19 -27.11
CA TYR A 605 -8.57 -11.88 -26.67
C TYR A 605 -9.91 -12.00 -25.92
N ALA A 606 -10.15 -11.14 -24.95
CA ALA A 606 -11.49 -10.90 -24.43
C ALA A 606 -12.39 -10.29 -25.53
N ALA A 607 -13.39 -11.03 -26.00
CA ALA A 607 -14.38 -10.57 -26.98
C ALA A 607 -15.58 -9.85 -26.33
N ALA A 608 -15.80 -10.10 -25.04
CA ALA A 608 -16.72 -9.39 -24.16
C ALA A 608 -16.18 -9.48 -22.72
N SER A 609 -16.51 -8.49 -21.88
CA SER A 609 -16.16 -8.45 -20.46
C SER A 609 -17.31 -7.79 -19.69
N HIS A 610 -17.61 -8.28 -18.49
CA HIS A 610 -18.61 -7.69 -17.59
C HIS A 610 -18.29 -8.04 -16.13
N ALA A 611 -18.83 -7.24 -15.20
CA ALA A 611 -18.85 -7.59 -13.79
C ALA A 611 -20.04 -8.52 -13.48
N LEU A 612 -19.80 -9.50 -12.62
CA LEU A 612 -20.78 -10.32 -11.93
C LEU A 612 -20.84 -9.87 -10.46
N PHE A 613 -22.05 -9.65 -9.94
CA PHE A 613 -22.26 -9.43 -8.51
C PHE A 613 -22.74 -10.74 -7.87
N ASN A 614 -22.06 -11.21 -6.83
CA ASN A 614 -22.51 -12.35 -6.04
C ASN A 614 -23.34 -11.84 -4.86
N GLU A 615 -24.67 -11.98 -4.92
CA GLU A 615 -25.58 -11.53 -3.85
C GLU A 615 -25.33 -12.23 -2.50
N ALA A 616 -24.70 -13.41 -2.49
CA ALA A 616 -24.44 -14.17 -1.27
C ALA A 616 -23.19 -13.73 -0.50
N THR A 617 -22.17 -13.21 -1.20
CA THR A 617 -20.91 -12.70 -0.60
C THR A 617 -20.80 -11.18 -0.64
N GLY A 618 -21.63 -10.49 -1.43
CA GLY A 618 -21.57 -9.05 -1.64
C GLY A 618 -20.42 -8.58 -2.55
N LYS A 619 -19.65 -9.52 -3.11
CA LYS A 619 -18.46 -9.26 -3.92
C LYS A 619 -18.76 -9.11 -5.42
N MET A 620 -17.84 -8.48 -6.16
CA MET A 620 -17.88 -8.35 -7.62
C MET A 620 -16.66 -8.99 -8.30
N TYR A 621 -16.92 -9.74 -9.38
CA TYR A 621 -15.91 -10.49 -10.14
C TYR A 621 -15.99 -10.15 -11.63
N PRO A 622 -14.85 -10.00 -12.34
CA PRO A 622 -14.85 -9.87 -13.80
C PRO A 622 -15.04 -11.24 -14.48
N GLU A 623 -16.00 -11.35 -15.41
CA GLU A 623 -16.13 -12.48 -16.35
C GLU A 623 -15.92 -11.98 -17.80
N GLU A 624 -15.10 -12.72 -18.56
CA GLU A 624 -14.75 -12.45 -19.94
C GLU A 624 -15.05 -13.64 -20.85
N LYS A 625 -15.43 -13.31 -22.08
CA LYS A 625 -15.54 -14.29 -23.17
C LYS A 625 -14.24 -14.34 -23.95
N VAL A 626 -13.35 -15.26 -23.58
CA VAL A 626 -12.02 -15.41 -24.20
C VAL A 626 -12.14 -16.16 -25.52
N VAL A 627 -11.67 -15.56 -26.62
CA VAL A 627 -11.80 -16.11 -27.98
C VAL A 627 -10.43 -16.23 -28.65
N VAL A 628 -10.20 -17.33 -29.37
CA VAL A 628 -8.99 -17.56 -30.17
C VAL A 628 -8.93 -16.59 -31.36
N ARG A 629 -7.92 -15.72 -31.36
CA ARG A 629 -7.60 -14.75 -32.41
C ARG A 629 -6.86 -15.38 -33.58
N SER A 630 -5.84 -16.18 -33.28
CA SER A 630 -5.00 -16.84 -34.29
C SER A 630 -4.37 -18.10 -33.73
N VAL A 631 -4.16 -19.08 -34.62
CA VAL A 631 -3.40 -20.30 -34.36
C VAL A 631 -2.30 -20.39 -35.42
N ALA A 632 -1.05 -20.47 -34.99
CA ALA A 632 0.09 -20.58 -35.90
C ALA A 632 0.18 -21.99 -36.53
N SER A 633 0.43 -22.06 -37.83
CA SER A 633 0.55 -23.36 -38.52
C SER A 633 1.78 -24.13 -38.02
N GLY A 634 1.58 -25.41 -37.63
CA GLY A 634 2.66 -26.26 -37.10
C GLY A 634 3.08 -25.93 -35.68
N SER A 635 2.21 -25.29 -34.89
CA SER A 635 2.41 -25.08 -33.45
C SER A 635 1.61 -26.08 -32.61
N THR A 636 1.98 -26.24 -31.34
CA THR A 636 1.29 -27.08 -30.35
C THR A 636 -0.22 -26.84 -30.33
N ALA A 637 -0.65 -25.58 -30.42
CA ALA A 637 -2.06 -25.20 -30.49
C ALA A 637 -2.79 -25.72 -31.75
N ALA A 638 -2.11 -25.74 -32.91
CA ALA A 638 -2.66 -26.29 -34.15
C ALA A 638 -2.72 -27.83 -34.11
N GLU A 639 -1.71 -28.49 -33.53
CA GLU A 639 -1.66 -29.95 -33.39
C GLU A 639 -2.68 -30.47 -32.38
N MET A 640 -2.93 -29.71 -31.31
CA MET A 640 -4.04 -29.93 -30.38
C MET A 640 -5.42 -29.80 -31.06
N GLY A 641 -5.52 -29.05 -32.16
CA GLY A 641 -6.74 -28.92 -32.96
C GLY A 641 -7.60 -27.69 -32.65
N LEU A 642 -7.06 -26.70 -31.92
CA LEU A 642 -7.69 -25.39 -31.73
C LEU A 642 -7.80 -24.63 -33.06
N ASP A 643 -8.82 -23.79 -33.20
CA ASP A 643 -9.11 -23.04 -34.44
C ASP A 643 -9.56 -21.60 -34.15
N VAL A 644 -9.45 -20.72 -35.14
CA VAL A 644 -9.81 -19.31 -35.01
C VAL A 644 -11.31 -19.14 -34.77
N GLY A 645 -11.66 -18.37 -33.73
CA GLY A 645 -13.04 -18.16 -33.30
C GLY A 645 -13.57 -19.19 -32.29
N ASP A 646 -12.75 -20.14 -31.84
CA ASP A 646 -13.05 -20.94 -30.65
C ASP A 646 -13.20 -20.03 -29.43
N THR A 647 -14.30 -20.16 -28.69
CA THR A 647 -14.41 -19.57 -27.34
C THR A 647 -13.80 -20.56 -26.35
N LEU A 648 -12.78 -20.16 -25.62
CA LEU A 648 -12.18 -20.97 -24.57
C LEU A 648 -13.13 -21.04 -23.36
N LEU A 649 -13.27 -22.21 -22.74
CA LEU A 649 -14.21 -22.43 -21.63
C LEU A 649 -13.52 -22.93 -20.37
N PHE A 650 -12.61 -23.89 -20.51
CA PHE A 650 -11.99 -24.60 -19.39
C PHE A 650 -10.68 -25.26 -19.82
N ALA A 651 -9.70 -25.30 -18.93
CA ALA A 651 -8.47 -26.07 -19.12
C ALA A 651 -8.14 -26.91 -17.88
N ALA A 652 -7.53 -28.07 -18.10
CA ALA A 652 -7.05 -28.97 -17.05
C ALA A 652 -5.71 -29.61 -17.43
N ILE A 653 -4.83 -29.75 -16.44
CA ILE A 653 -3.53 -30.40 -16.54
C ILE A 653 -3.65 -31.76 -15.86
N GLU A 654 -3.29 -32.82 -16.57
CA GLU A 654 -3.23 -34.18 -16.03
C GLU A 654 -1.80 -34.70 -15.92
N ARG A 655 -1.48 -35.28 -14.76
CA ARG A 655 -0.21 -35.94 -14.46
C ARG A 655 -0.50 -37.31 -13.88
N GLY A 656 0.12 -38.35 -14.44
CA GLY A 656 -0.06 -39.73 -13.96
C GLY A 656 -1.49 -40.29 -14.02
N GLY A 657 -2.38 -39.67 -14.82
CA GLY A 657 -3.80 -40.06 -14.92
C GLY A 657 -4.74 -39.41 -13.89
N ALA A 658 -4.26 -38.41 -13.14
CA ALA A 658 -5.08 -37.56 -12.30
C ALA A 658 -5.00 -36.10 -12.78
N THR A 659 -6.09 -35.34 -12.65
CA THR A 659 -6.07 -33.88 -12.84
C THR A 659 -5.34 -33.24 -11.66
N VAL A 660 -4.25 -32.50 -11.93
CA VAL A 660 -3.43 -31.83 -10.90
C VAL A 660 -3.69 -30.34 -10.78
N ARG A 661 -4.26 -29.72 -11.82
CA ARG A 661 -4.73 -28.32 -11.82
C ARG A 661 -5.78 -28.14 -12.90
N SER A 662 -6.77 -27.28 -12.67
CA SER A 662 -7.76 -26.92 -13.68
C SER A 662 -8.41 -25.58 -13.36
N ALA A 663 -8.85 -24.83 -14.37
CA ALA A 663 -9.65 -23.63 -14.19
C ALA A 663 -10.65 -23.43 -15.34
N ALA A 664 -11.77 -22.76 -15.04
CA ALA A 664 -12.61 -22.14 -16.05
C ALA A 664 -11.85 -20.95 -16.66
N ILE A 665 -11.93 -20.77 -17.98
CA ILE A 665 -11.23 -19.69 -18.69
C ILE A 665 -12.19 -18.49 -18.75
N THR A 666 -12.28 -17.80 -17.61
CA THR A 666 -13.10 -16.60 -17.40
C THR A 666 -12.35 -15.30 -17.66
N ARG A 667 -11.03 -15.37 -17.86
CA ARG A 667 -10.13 -14.25 -18.10
C ARG A 667 -9.11 -14.65 -19.16
N ASP A 668 -8.72 -13.73 -20.02
CA ASP A 668 -7.76 -14.05 -21.09
C ASP A 668 -6.36 -14.46 -20.58
N CYS A 669 -5.99 -14.00 -19.38
CA CYS A 669 -4.79 -14.42 -18.67
C CYS A 669 -4.81 -15.89 -18.21
N THR A 670 -5.97 -16.48 -17.86
CA THR A 670 -6.08 -17.75 -17.10
C THR A 670 -5.37 -18.91 -17.79
N LEU A 671 -5.50 -19.02 -19.11
CA LEU A 671 -4.81 -20.08 -19.84
C LEU A 671 -3.29 -19.89 -19.78
N SER A 672 -2.77 -18.66 -19.95
CA SER A 672 -1.32 -18.43 -19.90
C SER A 672 -0.73 -18.72 -18.51
N GLU A 673 -1.44 -18.39 -17.45
CA GLU A 673 -1.06 -18.70 -16.07
C GLU A 673 -0.99 -20.23 -15.84
N LEU A 674 -2.06 -20.96 -16.19
CA LEU A 674 -2.09 -22.42 -16.08
C LEU A 674 -0.91 -23.10 -16.79
N MET A 675 -0.48 -22.57 -17.94
CA MET A 675 0.58 -23.20 -18.73
C MET A 675 1.95 -23.21 -18.04
N TYR A 676 2.24 -22.30 -17.10
CA TYR A 676 3.45 -22.39 -16.28
C TYR A 676 3.43 -23.59 -15.31
N GLY A 677 2.25 -24.19 -15.04
CA GLY A 677 2.10 -25.41 -14.24
C GLY A 677 2.29 -26.72 -15.00
N VAL A 678 2.39 -26.68 -16.33
CA VAL A 678 2.60 -27.88 -17.17
C VAL A 678 4.05 -28.36 -17.05
N ARG A 679 4.24 -29.68 -17.05
CA ARG A 679 5.54 -30.36 -17.01
C ARG A 679 5.66 -31.42 -18.09
N LEU A 680 6.89 -31.87 -18.33
CA LEU A 680 7.18 -32.97 -19.24
C LEU A 680 6.44 -34.25 -18.78
N GLY A 681 5.67 -34.85 -19.69
CA GLY A 681 4.78 -35.98 -19.44
C GLY A 681 3.32 -35.61 -19.14
N ASP A 682 3.01 -34.33 -18.89
CA ASP A 682 1.64 -33.90 -18.60
C ASP A 682 0.77 -33.87 -19.87
N THR A 683 -0.54 -34.04 -19.67
CA THR A 683 -1.55 -33.83 -20.72
C THR A 683 -2.43 -32.64 -20.39
N LEU A 684 -2.42 -31.63 -21.26
CA LEU A 684 -3.35 -30.50 -21.19
C LEU A 684 -4.64 -30.87 -21.92
N ARG A 685 -5.78 -30.74 -21.26
CA ARG A 685 -7.11 -30.68 -21.90
C ARG A 685 -7.60 -29.25 -21.97
N ILE A 686 -8.20 -28.87 -23.09
CA ILE A 686 -8.94 -27.61 -23.26
C ILE A 686 -10.33 -27.93 -23.81
N ARG A 687 -11.36 -27.38 -23.16
CA ARG A 687 -12.73 -27.34 -23.69
C ARG A 687 -13.01 -25.98 -24.31
N VAL A 688 -13.63 -25.99 -25.48
CA VAL A 688 -14.01 -24.80 -26.26
C VAL A 688 -15.44 -24.88 -26.76
N SER A 689 -16.08 -23.75 -27.00
CA SER A 689 -17.27 -23.67 -27.86
C SER A 689 -16.86 -23.30 -29.28
N ARG A 690 -17.14 -24.18 -30.25
CA ARG A 690 -16.90 -23.96 -31.68
C ARG A 690 -18.24 -23.95 -32.40
N ARG A 691 -18.73 -22.75 -32.78
CA ARG A 691 -20.04 -22.54 -33.45
C ARG A 691 -21.22 -23.07 -32.61
N GLY A 692 -21.19 -22.81 -31.31
CA GLY A 692 -22.22 -23.24 -30.36
C GLY A 692 -22.07 -24.68 -29.83
N GLU A 693 -21.27 -25.52 -30.47
CA GLU A 693 -20.98 -26.89 -30.01
C GLU A 693 -19.78 -26.90 -29.05
N VAL A 694 -19.93 -27.51 -27.88
CA VAL A 694 -18.80 -27.79 -26.97
C VAL A 694 -17.92 -28.89 -27.57
N ARG A 695 -16.61 -28.68 -27.54
CA ARG A 695 -15.59 -29.63 -28.01
C ARG A 695 -14.44 -29.68 -26.99
N GLU A 696 -13.90 -30.86 -26.78
CA GLU A 696 -12.70 -31.06 -25.98
C GLU A 696 -11.52 -31.48 -26.86
N PHE A 697 -10.37 -30.91 -26.57
CA PHE A 697 -9.09 -31.19 -27.22
C PHE A 697 -8.04 -31.51 -26.16
N SER A 698 -7.05 -32.33 -26.50
CA SER A 698 -5.99 -32.77 -25.59
C SER A 698 -4.63 -32.80 -26.28
N TYR A 699 -3.58 -32.35 -25.60
CA TYR A 699 -2.18 -32.47 -26.06
C TYR A 699 -1.29 -32.96 -24.92
N THR A 700 -0.38 -33.90 -25.19
CA THR A 700 0.58 -34.44 -24.22
C THR A 700 1.96 -33.89 -24.49
N PHE A 701 2.57 -33.24 -23.50
CA PHE A 701 3.89 -32.61 -23.59
C PHE A 701 4.97 -33.67 -23.39
N SER A 702 5.44 -34.27 -24.47
CA SER A 702 6.33 -35.43 -24.47
C SER A 702 7.81 -35.09 -24.64
N GLU A 703 8.14 -33.93 -25.22
CA GLU A 703 9.50 -33.47 -25.48
C GLU A 703 9.66 -31.98 -25.10
N ILE A 704 10.87 -31.51 -24.79
CA ILE A 704 11.12 -30.10 -24.41
C ILE A 704 10.71 -29.14 -25.54
N SER A 705 10.77 -29.58 -26.80
CA SER A 705 10.31 -28.81 -27.97
C SER A 705 8.79 -28.58 -28.05
N ASP A 706 7.98 -29.24 -27.21
CA ASP A 706 6.54 -28.95 -27.08
C ASP A 706 6.28 -27.61 -26.34
N PHE A 707 7.32 -27.08 -25.67
CA PHE A 707 7.31 -25.85 -24.90
C PHE A 707 7.95 -24.69 -25.66
N THR A 708 7.46 -23.48 -25.38
CA THR A 708 8.15 -22.23 -25.70
C THR A 708 8.96 -21.83 -24.47
N GLN A 709 10.28 -21.74 -24.62
CA GLN A 709 11.14 -21.18 -23.56
C GLN A 709 10.81 -19.70 -23.39
N ALA A 710 10.54 -19.30 -22.15
CA ALA A 710 10.47 -17.91 -21.71
C ALA A 710 11.79 -17.54 -21.03
N LEU A 711 12.32 -16.36 -21.33
CA LEU A 711 13.64 -15.87 -20.91
C LEU A 711 13.51 -14.63 -20.02
#